data_AF-A0A4V5TN84-F1
#
_entry.id   AF-A0A4V5TN84-F1
#
_cell.length_a   1.000
_cell.length_b   1.000
_cell.length_c   1.000
_cell.angle_alpha   90.00
_cell.angle_beta   90.00
_cell.angle_gamma   90.00
#
_symmetry.space_group_name_H-M   'P 1'
#
loop_
_entity.id
_entity.type
_entity.pdbx_description
1 polymer ?
#
loop_
_entity_poly.entity_id
_entity_poly.type
_entity_poly.pdbx_seq_one_letter_code
_entity_poly.pdbx_strand_id
1 'polypeptide(L)'
;MLKKFLIVVPVTLFLFALLFNENKVFANFTEDGFIYNDNTTGIVPEMYYPGGVTIYGDNNPSRKDLVIPDTLGGKPVTNIWYETFNHKQLTSLVLSNNVKLIGYNAFDNNLLTSVVFPNQLEWIGDFSFANNKLSSITIPDTVKRIGQGAFVNNDLQTITILSRNTIVLPNAIPKQTKILGTIPSKAKEYADQNGNPFEYLGFTITYDGNGHTSGSVAADYIDKTTQSFTVKKQESLKKDGYVFTGWNTERDGSGTDYHVDEVKTMTGDLTLYAMWLPQQHVTFNTDGGSKIPPQFVNDQTLVVEPPAPTKQGHTFEGWYKEAALTNKWDFMNDVVSSPITLYAKWKVVQHEVTFNTGGGSAMPSQLVDDNTVLIGPSVPTKQGYIFAGWYKEAALINQWDLTNDVVTSATTLFAKWKVVQYEVTFNTNGGSGIPSQMVDINMKINEPTIPIKQGYTFGGWYKEATLTNGWDFKKDTITGKTTLFAKWFVNSSPDSSNNSSHSSPQNVTVYFETNGGSVLGHLSVAHDTKIATLPIPKKEGYTFGGWYKEAALINEWDLTKDRVTQETKLYAKWIANIASEPTPEPAPEQPKPEPELLKLSFHDIAGHWAKEMIEEIASQGIITGYPDGSFRPNEFIQRQHVALLFYRAFEFEPTRNAITFSDVNANHPYYEAITTLQQAGIVDGSQGKFNPNALMTRAQLAKVVTLALKIALGGTSTFQDVPPTHWSYAYIAALAELEIVIGDNGKFKPDEPVTRAQIVAILYRALNLR
;
A
#
# COMPACT_ATOMS: atom_id res chain seq x y z
N MET A 1 45.28 24.31 4.34
CA MET A 1 44.73 23.02 4.86
C MET A 1 45.62 21.88 4.38
N LEU A 2 46.74 21.66 5.08
CA LEU A 2 47.57 20.45 4.95
C LEU A 2 46.88 19.37 5.81
N LYS A 3 46.15 18.44 5.20
CA LYS A 3 45.59 17.28 5.90
C LYS A 3 46.12 15.99 5.27
N LYS A 4 46.83 15.23 6.12
CA LYS A 4 46.92 13.77 6.14
C LYS A 4 47.36 13.07 4.84
N PHE A 5 48.66 12.86 4.69
CA PHE A 5 49.21 11.55 4.34
C PHE A 5 50.53 11.37 5.10
N LEU A 6 50.41 11.00 6.37
CA LEU A 6 51.50 10.37 7.13
C LEU A 6 51.60 8.93 6.57
N ILE A 7 52.42 8.71 5.54
CA ILE A 7 53.01 7.38 5.33
C ILE A 7 54.24 7.37 6.22
N VAL A 8 54.07 6.71 7.37
CA VAL A 8 55.07 6.53 8.40
C VAL A 8 56.16 5.62 7.84
N VAL A 9 57.16 6.28 7.24
CA VAL A 9 58.59 5.94 7.24
C VAL A 9 59.06 4.87 6.21
N PRO A 10 60.20 5.10 5.51
CA PRO A 10 61.25 6.04 5.86
C PRO A 10 61.58 7.08 4.77
N VAL A 11 60.90 8.24 4.84
CA VAL A 11 61.56 9.54 4.62
C VAL A 11 62.82 9.66 5.51
N THR A 12 62.91 8.87 6.59
CA THR A 12 64.13 8.72 7.39
C THR A 12 65.27 8.03 6.62
N LEU A 13 65.09 7.06 5.73
CA LEU A 13 66.20 6.42 4.97
C LEU A 13 66.79 7.41 3.97
N PHE A 14 65.96 8.34 3.50
CA PHE A 14 66.35 9.41 2.60
C PHE A 14 67.00 10.59 3.35
N LEU A 15 66.57 10.90 4.59
CA LEU A 15 67.29 11.80 5.50
C LEU A 15 68.62 11.20 5.98
N PHE A 16 68.79 9.88 5.99
CA PHE A 16 70.04 9.22 6.38
C PHE A 16 71.20 9.54 5.42
N ALA A 17 70.93 9.83 4.14
CA ALA A 17 71.96 10.29 3.19
C ALA A 17 72.57 11.65 3.58
N LEU A 18 71.80 12.53 4.24
CA LEU A 18 72.28 13.82 4.75
C LEU A 18 72.99 13.70 6.11
N LEU A 19 72.81 12.60 6.86
CA LEU A 19 73.36 12.42 8.21
C LEU A 19 74.68 11.62 8.25
N PHE A 20 75.06 10.91 7.19
CA PHE A 20 76.30 10.14 7.13
C PHE A 20 77.20 10.58 5.97
N ASN A 21 77.55 11.86 5.96
CA ASN A 21 78.68 12.40 5.19
C ASN A 21 80.03 12.20 5.92
N GLU A 22 80.04 11.47 7.05
CA GLU A 22 81.27 11.16 7.79
C GLU A 22 81.35 9.67 8.14
N ASN A 23 82.27 8.98 7.46
CA ASN A 23 83.09 7.87 7.96
C ASN A 23 82.51 7.03 9.09
N LYS A 24 81.92 5.87 8.78
CA LYS A 24 82.05 4.66 9.62
C LYS A 24 81.76 3.38 8.85
N VAL A 25 82.86 2.72 8.51
CA VAL A 25 82.95 1.33 8.06
C VAL A 25 82.43 0.42 9.17
N PHE A 26 81.38 -0.37 8.90
CA PHE A 26 81.11 -1.60 9.63
C PHE A 26 81.55 -2.76 8.75
N ALA A 27 82.19 -3.77 9.35
CA ALA A 27 82.89 -4.85 8.67
C ALA A 27 82.12 -5.38 7.44
N ASN A 28 82.63 -5.08 6.25
CA ASN A 28 82.02 -5.55 5.02
C ASN A 28 82.60 -6.91 4.66
N PHE A 29 81.72 -7.88 4.44
CA PHE A 29 82.11 -9.12 3.80
C PHE A 29 82.42 -8.84 2.32
N THR A 30 83.32 -9.64 1.74
CA THR A 30 83.61 -9.58 0.31
C THR A 30 83.45 -10.96 -0.29
N GLU A 31 82.62 -11.07 -1.33
CA GLU A 31 82.34 -12.30 -2.06
C GLU A 31 82.05 -11.92 -3.52
N ASP A 32 82.67 -12.63 -4.47
CA ASP A 32 82.57 -12.36 -5.90
C ASP A 32 82.83 -10.89 -6.33
N GLY A 33 83.71 -10.21 -5.58
CA GLY A 33 84.05 -8.80 -5.79
C GLY A 33 83.03 -7.80 -5.23
N PHE A 34 81.92 -8.27 -4.66
CA PHE A 34 80.92 -7.43 -4.01
C PHE A 34 81.27 -7.20 -2.54
N ILE A 35 81.15 -5.94 -2.13
CA ILE A 35 81.22 -5.51 -0.73
C ILE A 35 79.80 -5.51 -0.19
N TYR A 36 79.50 -6.32 0.83
CA TYR A 36 78.15 -6.47 1.38
C TYR A 36 78.10 -6.60 2.90
N ASN A 37 76.92 -6.41 3.47
CA ASN A 37 76.63 -6.66 4.88
C ASN A 37 75.21 -7.23 5.06
N ASP A 38 75.00 -7.96 6.15
CA ASP A 38 73.70 -8.44 6.59
C ASP A 38 72.81 -7.26 7.00
N ASN A 39 71.51 -7.31 6.70
CA ASN A 39 70.55 -6.27 7.09
C ASN A 39 70.35 -6.20 8.62
N THR A 40 70.78 -7.22 9.39
CA THR A 40 70.85 -7.15 10.86
C THR A 40 71.87 -6.14 11.38
N THR A 41 72.99 -5.99 10.68
CA THR A 41 74.16 -5.21 11.10
C THR A 41 74.47 -4.02 10.18
N GLY A 42 73.81 -3.96 9.02
CA GLY A 42 73.95 -2.91 8.02
C GLY A 42 73.14 -1.65 8.31
N ILE A 43 73.28 -0.67 7.41
CA ILE A 43 72.56 0.62 7.50
C ILE A 43 71.06 0.45 7.16
N VAL A 44 70.72 -0.61 6.42
CA VAL A 44 69.33 -1.00 6.15
C VAL A 44 68.83 -1.82 7.34
N PRO A 45 67.85 -1.35 8.13
CA PRO A 45 67.40 -2.09 9.29
C PRO A 45 66.69 -3.41 8.91
N GLU A 46 67.05 -4.49 9.59
CA GLU A 46 66.44 -5.83 9.48
C GLU A 46 64.91 -5.82 9.44
N MET A 47 64.27 -4.91 10.19
CA MET A 47 62.81 -4.80 10.25
C MET A 47 62.14 -4.52 8.89
N TYR A 48 62.87 -3.98 7.91
CA TYR A 48 62.32 -3.71 6.57
C TYR A 48 62.53 -4.89 5.62
N TYR A 49 63.66 -5.58 5.69
CA TYR A 49 64.02 -6.68 4.80
C TYR A 49 64.74 -7.80 5.56
N PRO A 50 64.01 -8.57 6.37
CA PRO A 50 64.61 -9.52 7.29
C PRO A 50 65.31 -10.67 6.56
N GLY A 51 66.46 -11.09 7.07
CA GLY A 51 67.26 -12.21 6.59
C GLY A 51 68.02 -11.95 5.29
N GLY A 52 67.97 -10.73 4.75
CA GLY A 52 68.64 -10.34 3.51
C GLY A 52 70.00 -9.66 3.70
N VAL A 53 70.65 -9.35 2.59
CA VAL A 53 71.90 -8.58 2.55
C VAL A 53 71.77 -7.35 1.67
N THR A 54 72.62 -6.36 1.96
CA THR A 54 72.76 -5.11 1.20
C THR A 54 74.15 -5.04 0.56
N ILE A 55 74.20 -4.73 -0.74
CA ILE A 55 75.46 -4.45 -1.45
C ILE A 55 75.81 -2.97 -1.28
N TYR A 56 77.04 -2.69 -0.85
CA TYR A 56 77.57 -1.35 -0.61
C TYR A 56 78.67 -0.93 -1.60
N GLY A 57 79.28 -1.88 -2.32
CA GLY A 57 80.32 -1.56 -3.28
C GLY A 57 80.73 -2.71 -4.18
N ASP A 58 81.54 -2.38 -5.17
CA ASP A 58 82.13 -3.31 -6.14
C ASP A 58 83.62 -3.01 -6.32
N ASN A 59 84.45 -4.01 -5.99
CA ASN A 59 85.91 -3.96 -6.08
C ASN A 59 86.45 -4.35 -7.46
N ASN A 60 85.59 -4.63 -8.44
CA ASN A 60 86.01 -4.93 -9.81
C ASN A 60 85.88 -3.70 -10.73
N PRO A 61 86.94 -2.90 -10.92
CA PRO A 61 86.89 -1.69 -11.75
C PRO A 61 86.73 -1.99 -13.26
N SER A 62 86.97 -3.22 -13.68
CA SER A 62 86.86 -3.65 -15.08
C SER A 62 85.48 -4.20 -15.44
N ARG A 63 84.59 -4.40 -14.46
CA ARG A 63 83.25 -4.94 -14.70
C ARG A 63 82.39 -3.95 -15.50
N LYS A 64 81.94 -4.37 -16.68
CA LYS A 64 80.99 -3.62 -17.54
C LYS A 64 79.64 -4.35 -17.67
N ASP A 65 79.67 -5.67 -17.57
CA ASP A 65 78.47 -6.50 -17.48
C ASP A 65 78.26 -6.93 -16.03
N LEU A 66 77.19 -6.43 -15.43
CA LEU A 66 76.91 -6.62 -14.01
C LEU A 66 75.78 -7.61 -13.80
N VAL A 67 76.06 -8.68 -13.07
CA VAL A 67 75.07 -9.64 -12.58
C VAL A 67 75.06 -9.55 -11.06
N ILE A 68 73.95 -9.09 -10.50
CA ILE A 68 73.71 -9.11 -9.06
C ILE A 68 73.34 -10.53 -8.66
N PRO A 69 74.12 -11.22 -7.81
CA PRO A 69 73.84 -12.59 -7.43
C PRO A 69 72.56 -12.70 -6.60
N ASP A 70 71.87 -13.85 -6.68
CA ASP A 70 70.66 -14.08 -5.88
C ASP A 70 70.96 -14.10 -4.38
N THR A 71 72.16 -14.55 -4.01
CA THR A 71 72.63 -14.63 -2.62
C THR A 71 74.07 -14.17 -2.46
N LEU A 72 74.41 -13.58 -1.31
CA LEU A 72 75.78 -13.42 -0.81
C LEU A 72 75.82 -13.89 0.65
N GLY A 73 76.86 -14.62 1.04
CA GLY A 73 76.97 -15.18 2.40
C GLY A 73 75.87 -16.18 2.73
N GLY A 74 75.31 -16.84 1.71
CA GLY A 74 74.15 -17.74 1.83
C GLY A 74 72.81 -17.03 2.09
N LYS A 75 72.74 -15.70 2.01
CA LYS A 75 71.54 -14.90 2.26
C LYS A 75 71.07 -14.15 1.01
N PRO A 76 69.76 -13.94 0.80
CA PRO A 76 69.23 -13.27 -0.38
C PRO A 76 69.69 -11.81 -0.48
N VAL A 77 70.13 -11.40 -1.67
CA VAL A 77 70.45 -9.99 -1.96
C VAL A 77 69.17 -9.20 -2.12
N THR A 78 68.84 -8.39 -1.11
CA THR A 78 67.57 -7.65 -1.07
C THR A 78 67.73 -6.17 -1.43
N ASN A 79 68.93 -5.60 -1.26
CA ASN A 79 69.13 -4.16 -1.43
C ASN A 79 70.44 -3.83 -2.16
N ILE A 80 70.39 -2.77 -2.95
CA ILE A 80 71.57 -2.14 -3.57
C ILE A 80 71.66 -0.72 -3.03
N TRP A 81 72.78 -0.38 -2.40
CA TRP A 81 72.90 0.84 -1.62
C TRP A 81 73.24 2.09 -2.46
N TYR A 82 73.38 3.21 -1.75
CA TYR A 82 73.79 4.51 -2.26
C TYR A 82 75.05 4.41 -3.14
N GLU A 83 74.98 4.96 -4.36
CA GLU A 83 76.09 5.12 -5.32
C GLU A 83 76.91 3.85 -5.64
N THR A 84 76.40 2.67 -5.30
CA THR A 84 77.16 1.41 -5.33
C THR A 84 77.80 1.12 -6.69
N PHE A 85 77.10 1.40 -7.78
CA PHE A 85 77.55 1.19 -9.16
C PHE A 85 77.53 2.49 -9.99
N ASN A 86 77.69 3.63 -9.33
CA ASN A 86 77.73 4.94 -9.97
C ASN A 86 79.03 5.12 -10.80
N HIS A 87 78.95 5.72 -12.01
CA HIS A 87 80.08 5.98 -12.92
C HIS A 87 80.94 4.75 -13.27
N LYS A 88 80.33 3.55 -13.40
CA LYS A 88 81.07 2.30 -13.69
C LYS A 88 81.19 1.98 -15.19
N GLN A 89 80.52 2.76 -16.04
CA GLN A 89 80.39 2.52 -17.49
C GLN A 89 79.75 1.15 -17.79
N LEU A 90 78.79 0.72 -16.96
CA LEU A 90 78.08 -0.54 -17.14
C LEU A 90 77.28 -0.53 -18.44
N THR A 91 77.38 -1.61 -19.22
CA THR A 91 76.66 -1.83 -20.48
C THR A 91 75.47 -2.77 -20.31
N SER A 92 75.52 -3.66 -19.31
CA SER A 92 74.41 -4.55 -18.98
C SER A 92 74.23 -4.72 -17.47
N LEU A 93 72.99 -4.99 -17.06
CA LEU A 93 72.60 -5.20 -15.67
C LEU A 93 71.56 -6.33 -15.60
N VAL A 94 71.88 -7.36 -14.83
CA VAL A 94 70.94 -8.40 -14.39
C VAL A 94 70.77 -8.28 -12.89
N LEU A 95 69.54 -8.00 -12.45
CA LEU A 95 69.18 -7.91 -11.04
C LEU A 95 68.78 -9.28 -10.51
N SER A 96 69.10 -9.53 -9.24
CA SER A 96 68.54 -10.67 -8.49
C SER A 96 67.03 -10.50 -8.32
N ASN A 97 66.29 -11.62 -8.36
CA ASN A 97 64.85 -11.62 -8.15
C ASN A 97 64.44 -11.27 -6.71
N ASN A 98 65.40 -11.27 -5.77
CA ASN A 98 65.19 -10.93 -4.38
C ASN A 98 65.33 -9.44 -4.09
N VAL A 99 65.77 -8.62 -5.06
CA VAL A 99 66.00 -7.18 -4.85
C VAL A 99 64.66 -6.46 -4.65
N LYS A 100 64.56 -5.78 -3.51
CA LYS A 100 63.39 -5.00 -3.07
C LYS A 100 63.66 -3.48 -3.07
N LEU A 101 64.92 -3.08 -2.91
CA LEU A 101 65.33 -1.67 -2.85
C LEU A 101 66.53 -1.40 -3.75
N ILE A 102 66.39 -0.39 -4.61
CA ILE A 102 67.51 0.21 -5.36
C ILE A 102 67.74 1.62 -4.80
N GLY A 103 68.94 1.86 -4.29
CA GLY A 103 69.32 3.07 -3.58
C GLY A 103 69.52 4.30 -4.47
N TYR A 104 69.73 5.44 -3.81
CA TYR A 104 70.05 6.72 -4.44
C TYR A 104 71.30 6.60 -5.33
N ASN A 105 71.25 7.13 -6.55
CA ASN A 105 72.36 7.10 -7.54
C ASN A 105 72.96 5.71 -7.82
N ALA A 106 72.31 4.61 -7.42
CA ALA A 106 72.92 3.28 -7.41
C ALA A 106 73.52 2.87 -8.76
N PHE A 107 72.88 3.24 -9.87
CA PHE A 107 73.31 2.97 -11.24
C PHE A 107 73.42 4.23 -12.09
N ASP A 108 73.55 5.41 -11.48
CA ASP A 108 73.69 6.67 -12.20
C ASP A 108 75.02 6.76 -12.99
N ASN A 109 75.00 7.50 -14.10
CA ASN A 109 76.14 7.71 -15.01
C ASN A 109 76.74 6.40 -15.55
N ASN A 110 75.90 5.59 -16.20
CA ASN A 110 76.30 4.35 -16.87
C ASN A 110 75.85 4.34 -18.35
N LEU A 111 75.98 3.19 -19.02
CA LEU A 111 75.66 3.01 -20.44
C LEU A 111 74.53 1.97 -20.64
N LEU A 112 73.69 1.76 -19.62
CA LEU A 112 72.64 0.75 -19.64
C LEU A 112 71.57 1.10 -20.69
N THR A 113 71.23 0.14 -21.54
CA THR A 113 70.21 0.29 -22.60
C THR A 113 68.88 -0.36 -22.25
N SER A 114 68.91 -1.33 -21.33
CA SER A 114 67.73 -2.02 -20.80
C SER A 114 67.98 -2.47 -19.37
N VAL A 115 66.89 -2.60 -18.61
CA VAL A 115 66.88 -3.20 -17.27
C VAL A 115 65.57 -3.97 -17.12
N VAL A 116 65.66 -5.21 -16.64
CA VAL A 116 64.49 -5.99 -16.22
C VAL A 116 64.40 -5.87 -14.70
N PHE A 117 63.34 -5.22 -14.22
CA PHE A 117 63.10 -5.06 -12.78
C PHE A 117 62.45 -6.32 -12.19
N PRO A 118 62.88 -6.76 -11.00
CA PRO A 118 62.35 -7.97 -10.38
C PRO A 118 60.95 -7.74 -9.81
N ASN A 119 60.11 -8.78 -9.83
CA ASN A 119 58.71 -8.72 -9.38
C ASN A 119 58.54 -8.55 -7.86
N GLN A 120 59.62 -8.45 -7.10
CA GLN A 120 59.59 -8.13 -5.66
C GLN A 120 60.08 -6.69 -5.39
N LEU A 121 60.44 -5.93 -6.43
CA LEU A 121 60.96 -4.58 -6.27
C LEU A 121 59.90 -3.67 -5.67
N GLU A 122 60.23 -2.97 -4.60
CA GLU A 122 59.32 -2.07 -3.91
C GLU A 122 59.72 -0.59 -4.08
N TRP A 123 61.03 -0.31 -4.20
CA TRP A 123 61.54 1.06 -4.16
C TRP A 123 62.64 1.30 -5.18
N ILE A 124 62.44 2.33 -6.00
CA ILE A 124 63.45 2.87 -6.92
C ILE A 124 63.88 4.23 -6.39
N GLY A 125 65.14 4.34 -5.99
CA GLY A 125 65.71 5.54 -5.37
C GLY A 125 65.81 6.72 -6.33
N ASP A 126 65.93 7.91 -5.74
CA ASP A 126 66.12 9.14 -6.51
C ASP A 126 67.43 9.05 -7.31
N PHE A 127 67.38 9.52 -8.56
CA PHE A 127 68.47 9.46 -9.53
C PHE A 127 69.08 8.06 -9.78
N SER A 128 68.48 6.98 -9.27
CA SER A 128 69.08 5.64 -9.27
C SER A 128 69.51 5.12 -10.65
N PHE A 129 68.84 5.53 -11.73
CA PHE A 129 69.16 5.19 -13.12
C PHE A 129 69.33 6.44 -13.99
N ALA A 130 69.68 7.58 -13.40
CA ALA A 130 69.94 8.81 -14.14
C ALA A 130 71.15 8.63 -15.08
N ASN A 131 71.22 9.43 -16.15
CA ASN A 131 72.35 9.47 -17.08
C ASN A 131 72.74 8.07 -17.62
N ASN A 132 71.77 7.41 -18.24
CA ASN A 132 71.93 6.11 -18.90
C ASN A 132 71.36 6.17 -20.33
N LYS A 133 71.19 5.03 -21.01
CA LYS A 133 70.68 4.94 -22.39
C LYS A 133 69.39 4.11 -22.48
N LEU A 134 68.59 4.11 -21.40
CA LEU A 134 67.36 3.30 -21.34
C LEU A 134 66.33 3.84 -22.32
N SER A 135 65.75 2.95 -23.13
CA SER A 135 64.77 3.31 -24.17
C SER A 135 63.34 2.93 -23.81
N SER A 136 63.15 1.83 -23.09
CA SER A 136 61.86 1.40 -22.56
C SER A 136 62.03 0.58 -21.28
N ILE A 137 61.16 0.79 -20.30
CA ILE A 137 61.18 0.03 -19.05
C ILE A 137 59.77 -0.30 -18.55
N THR A 138 59.65 -1.43 -17.86
CA THR A 138 58.42 -1.86 -17.18
C THR A 138 58.66 -1.87 -15.68
N ILE A 139 57.87 -1.08 -14.95
CA ILE A 139 57.86 -0.98 -13.50
C ILE A 139 56.84 -1.98 -12.95
N PRO A 140 57.26 -2.98 -12.15
CA PRO A 140 56.38 -3.98 -11.55
C PRO A 140 55.29 -3.37 -10.66
N ASP A 141 54.19 -4.10 -10.46
CA ASP A 141 53.06 -3.68 -9.63
C ASP A 141 53.40 -3.61 -8.13
N THR A 142 54.48 -4.26 -7.71
CA THR A 142 55.01 -4.20 -6.34
C THR A 142 55.69 -2.87 -6.01
N VAL A 143 56.06 -2.07 -7.02
CA VAL A 143 56.80 -0.81 -6.81
C VAL A 143 55.89 0.24 -6.18
N LYS A 144 56.24 0.65 -4.97
CA LYS A 144 55.52 1.64 -4.17
C LYS A 144 55.89 3.07 -4.55
N ARG A 145 57.14 3.31 -4.94
CA ARG A 145 57.63 4.65 -5.31
C ARG A 145 58.78 4.60 -6.32
N ILE A 146 58.75 5.58 -7.22
CA ILE A 146 59.84 5.97 -8.12
C ILE A 146 60.39 7.31 -7.65
N GLY A 147 61.69 7.35 -7.35
CA GLY A 147 62.37 8.51 -6.81
C GLY A 147 62.51 9.69 -7.76
N GLN A 148 62.78 10.87 -7.20
CA GLN A 148 62.99 12.10 -7.98
C GLN A 148 64.16 11.92 -8.94
N GLY A 149 63.99 12.32 -10.20
CA GLY A 149 65.05 12.19 -11.21
C GLY A 149 65.49 10.76 -11.53
N ALA A 150 64.79 9.72 -11.05
CA ALA A 150 65.26 8.33 -11.14
C ALA A 150 65.70 7.89 -12.53
N PHE A 151 65.04 8.37 -13.60
CA PHE A 151 65.34 8.04 -14.98
C PHE A 151 65.69 9.27 -15.82
N VAL A 152 66.06 10.40 -15.21
CA VAL A 152 66.44 11.62 -15.96
C VAL A 152 67.64 11.35 -16.87
N ASN A 153 67.73 12.04 -18.01
CA ASN A 153 68.80 11.88 -19.00
C ASN A 153 68.94 10.43 -19.49
N ASN A 154 67.81 9.81 -19.85
CA ASN A 154 67.72 8.58 -20.62
C ASN A 154 66.92 8.83 -21.91
N ASP A 155 67.02 7.92 -22.86
CA ASP A 155 66.31 7.97 -24.15
C ASP A 155 64.91 7.31 -24.09
N LEU A 156 64.22 7.44 -22.95
CA LEU A 156 62.96 6.73 -22.69
C LEU A 156 61.84 7.18 -23.64
N GLN A 157 61.44 6.30 -24.55
CA GLN A 157 60.26 6.47 -25.39
C GLN A 157 58.99 6.07 -24.62
N THR A 158 59.05 4.97 -23.87
CA THR A 158 57.92 4.43 -23.12
C THR A 158 58.33 3.96 -21.72
N ILE A 159 57.47 4.20 -20.73
CA ILE A 159 57.55 3.57 -19.41
C ILE A 159 56.20 2.98 -19.03
N THR A 160 56.18 1.69 -18.72
CA THR A 160 54.98 1.00 -18.25
C THR A 160 54.99 0.96 -16.72
N ILE A 161 53.92 1.42 -16.07
CA ILE A 161 53.75 1.37 -14.62
C ILE A 161 52.51 0.52 -14.31
N LEU A 162 52.75 -0.69 -13.80
CA LEU A 162 51.68 -1.67 -13.61
C LEU A 162 50.81 -1.40 -12.38
N SER A 163 51.34 -0.72 -11.36
CA SER A 163 50.56 -0.41 -10.16
C SER A 163 49.85 0.92 -10.23
N ARG A 164 48.55 0.88 -9.92
CA ARG A 164 47.71 2.07 -9.76
C ARG A 164 48.22 3.03 -8.65
N ASN A 165 48.98 2.51 -7.69
CA ASN A 165 49.35 3.20 -6.46
C ASN A 165 50.80 3.69 -6.40
N THR A 166 51.62 3.36 -7.39
CA THR A 166 53.03 3.78 -7.46
C THR A 166 53.14 5.30 -7.43
N ILE A 167 53.80 5.83 -6.41
CA ILE A 167 54.07 7.27 -6.29
C ILE A 167 55.24 7.60 -7.21
N VAL A 168 55.01 8.47 -8.20
CA VAL A 168 56.05 8.98 -9.10
C VAL A 168 56.44 10.38 -8.64
N LEU A 169 57.70 10.58 -8.24
CA LEU A 169 58.19 11.86 -7.76
C LEU A 169 58.57 12.82 -8.91
N PRO A 170 58.67 14.14 -8.64
CA PRO A 170 58.97 15.14 -9.67
C PRO A 170 60.20 14.81 -10.51
N ASN A 171 60.11 15.04 -11.83
CA ASN A 171 61.18 14.79 -12.79
C ASN A 171 61.72 13.34 -12.82
N ALA A 172 61.03 12.37 -12.20
CA ALA A 172 61.46 10.97 -12.19
C ALA A 172 61.57 10.37 -13.59
N ILE A 173 60.65 10.77 -14.47
CA ILE A 173 60.54 10.28 -15.84
C ILE A 173 60.89 11.45 -16.78
N PRO A 174 61.70 11.25 -17.83
CA PRO A 174 61.97 12.28 -18.83
C PRO A 174 60.71 12.88 -19.44
N LYS A 175 60.80 14.13 -19.88
CA LYS A 175 59.70 14.79 -20.59
C LYS A 175 59.42 14.05 -21.91
N GLN A 176 58.17 14.10 -22.37
CA GLN A 176 57.71 13.47 -23.62
C GLN A 176 57.72 11.93 -23.64
N THR A 177 58.31 11.25 -22.65
CA THR A 177 58.15 9.80 -22.49
C THR A 177 56.66 9.46 -22.34
N LYS A 178 56.18 8.51 -23.14
CA LYS A 178 54.81 7.99 -23.04
C LYS A 178 54.71 7.07 -21.82
N ILE A 179 53.80 7.37 -20.91
CA ILE A 179 53.52 6.58 -19.72
C ILE A 179 52.35 5.64 -20.03
N LEU A 180 52.57 4.34 -19.88
CA LEU A 180 51.53 3.33 -20.01
C LEU A 180 51.13 2.89 -18.60
N GLY A 181 49.83 2.93 -18.25
CA GLY A 181 49.38 2.58 -16.91
C GLY A 181 47.88 2.34 -16.82
N THR A 182 47.41 1.82 -15.69
CA THR A 182 45.97 1.71 -15.42
C THR A 182 45.37 3.06 -15.04
N ILE A 183 44.04 3.23 -15.06
CA ILE A 183 43.34 4.39 -14.49
C ILE A 183 42.16 3.95 -13.60
N PRO A 184 41.83 4.71 -12.55
CA PRO A 184 42.63 5.82 -12.01
C PRO A 184 43.97 5.34 -11.45
N SER A 185 45.03 6.14 -11.63
CA SER A 185 46.36 5.85 -11.08
C SER A 185 47.16 7.11 -10.78
N LYS A 186 48.08 7.02 -9.83
CA LYS A 186 49.05 8.08 -9.54
C LYS A 186 50.02 8.35 -10.71
N ALA A 187 50.25 7.35 -11.56
CA ALA A 187 51.02 7.51 -12.78
C ALA A 187 50.29 8.44 -13.78
N LYS A 188 48.96 8.32 -13.91
CA LYS A 188 48.14 9.25 -14.70
C LYS A 188 48.19 10.66 -14.14
N GLU A 189 48.05 10.82 -12.82
CA GLU A 189 48.16 12.13 -12.15
C GLU A 189 49.53 12.78 -12.40
N TYR A 190 50.61 12.01 -12.29
CA TYR A 190 51.96 12.49 -12.62
C TYR A 190 52.07 12.89 -14.09
N ALA A 191 51.55 12.08 -15.01
CA ALA A 191 51.61 12.33 -16.44
C ALA A 191 50.94 13.67 -16.79
N ASP A 192 49.75 13.91 -16.24
CA ASP A 192 49.00 15.15 -16.43
C ASP A 192 49.74 16.37 -15.88
N GLN A 193 50.32 16.25 -14.68
CA GLN A 193 51.06 17.34 -14.03
C GLN A 193 52.35 17.73 -14.78
N ASN A 194 52.99 16.76 -15.45
CA ASN A 194 54.30 16.95 -16.10
C ASN A 194 54.20 17.04 -17.63
N GLY A 195 52.99 16.92 -18.20
CA GLY A 195 52.77 16.98 -19.64
C GLY A 195 53.30 15.76 -20.41
N ASN A 196 53.41 14.60 -19.75
CA ASN A 196 53.77 13.35 -20.41
C ASN A 196 52.53 12.75 -21.11
N PRO A 197 52.66 12.24 -22.34
CA PRO A 197 51.60 11.45 -22.96
C PRO A 197 51.27 10.24 -22.08
N PHE A 198 49.98 9.92 -21.91
CA PHE A 198 49.53 8.75 -21.17
C PHE A 198 48.68 7.84 -22.05
N GLU A 199 48.90 6.54 -21.95
CA GLU A 199 48.13 5.51 -22.64
C GLU A 199 47.59 4.49 -21.61
N TYR A 200 46.29 4.24 -21.65
CA TYR A 200 45.64 3.36 -20.69
C TYR A 200 45.90 1.87 -21.01
N LEU A 201 46.32 1.12 -20.01
CA LEU A 201 46.55 -0.33 -20.08
C LEU A 201 45.30 -1.13 -19.68
N GLY A 202 44.21 -0.95 -20.42
CA GLY A 202 42.93 -1.63 -20.17
C GLY A 202 41.96 -1.52 -21.35
N PHE A 203 40.70 -1.84 -21.10
CA PHE A 203 39.58 -1.63 -22.01
C PHE A 203 38.71 -0.47 -21.54
N THR A 204 38.25 0.34 -22.47
CA THR A 204 37.33 1.46 -22.22
C THR A 204 35.92 1.09 -22.61
N ILE A 205 34.96 1.38 -21.74
CA ILE A 205 33.52 1.29 -22.05
C ILE A 205 32.98 2.70 -22.14
N THR A 206 32.54 3.08 -23.34
CA THR A 206 31.94 4.38 -23.62
C THR A 206 30.42 4.26 -23.66
N TYR A 207 29.73 5.13 -22.95
CA TYR A 207 28.27 5.20 -22.93
C TYR A 207 27.80 6.40 -23.77
N ASP A 208 27.35 6.15 -24.99
CA ASP A 208 26.84 7.17 -25.92
C ASP A 208 25.35 7.42 -25.66
N GLY A 209 25.00 8.67 -25.42
CA GLY A 209 23.62 9.05 -25.11
C GLY A 209 22.60 8.88 -26.24
N ASN A 210 23.06 8.61 -27.46
CA ASN A 210 22.29 8.29 -28.65
C ASN A 210 21.07 9.21 -28.90
N GLY A 211 21.35 10.47 -29.20
CA GLY A 211 20.30 11.47 -29.45
C GLY A 211 19.57 11.93 -28.19
N HIS A 212 20.19 11.76 -27.02
CA HIS A 212 19.78 12.40 -25.77
C HIS A 212 19.65 13.92 -25.89
N THR A 213 18.81 14.52 -25.04
CA THR A 213 18.61 15.97 -24.96
C THR A 213 19.48 16.62 -23.88
N SER A 214 19.85 15.87 -22.83
CA SER A 214 20.70 16.39 -21.76
C SER A 214 21.35 15.27 -20.93
N GLY A 215 22.38 15.63 -20.15
CA GLY A 215 23.09 14.72 -19.26
C GLY A 215 24.19 13.91 -19.96
N SER A 216 24.87 13.08 -19.19
CA SER A 216 25.92 12.16 -19.68
C SER A 216 26.11 11.00 -18.71
N VAL A 217 26.81 9.97 -19.17
CA VAL A 217 27.28 8.84 -18.36
C VAL A 217 28.80 8.77 -18.49
N ALA A 218 29.50 8.66 -17.37
CA ALA A 218 30.96 8.56 -17.40
C ALA A 218 31.40 7.19 -17.95
N ALA A 219 32.47 7.18 -18.75
CA ALA A 219 33.09 5.94 -19.22
C ALA A 219 33.61 5.07 -18.07
N ASP A 220 33.68 3.76 -18.29
CA ASP A 220 34.37 2.81 -17.41
C ASP A 220 35.71 2.39 -17.99
N TYR A 221 36.64 2.06 -17.09
CA TYR A 221 38.00 1.65 -17.41
C TYR A 221 38.30 0.34 -16.70
N ILE A 222 38.46 -0.73 -17.48
CA ILE A 222 38.62 -2.10 -17.00
C ILE A 222 40.03 -2.60 -17.25
N ASP A 223 40.71 -3.04 -16.18
CA ASP A 223 42.02 -3.67 -16.28
C ASP A 223 41.94 -4.96 -17.12
N LYS A 224 42.93 -5.19 -18.00
CA LYS A 224 43.01 -6.41 -18.81
C LYS A 224 43.10 -7.70 -17.98
N THR A 225 43.42 -7.60 -16.70
CA THR A 225 43.45 -8.74 -15.76
C THR A 225 42.06 -9.12 -15.25
N THR A 226 41.17 -8.16 -14.99
CA THR A 226 39.82 -8.45 -14.48
C THR A 226 38.85 -8.78 -15.60
N GLN A 227 38.93 -8.08 -16.73
CA GLN A 227 38.09 -8.23 -17.93
C GLN A 227 36.57 -8.19 -17.68
N SER A 228 36.07 -7.93 -16.49
CA SER A 228 34.63 -7.89 -16.19
C SER A 228 34.18 -6.50 -15.76
N PHE A 229 32.96 -6.10 -16.15
CA PHE A 229 32.31 -4.87 -15.70
C PHE A 229 30.81 -5.07 -15.46
N THR A 230 30.20 -4.15 -14.71
CA THR A 230 28.76 -4.07 -14.51
C THR A 230 28.20 -2.93 -15.37
N VAL A 231 27.18 -3.22 -16.19
CA VAL A 231 26.55 -2.25 -17.08
C VAL A 231 25.86 -1.14 -16.27
N LYS A 232 26.23 0.11 -16.52
CA LYS A 232 25.66 1.26 -15.80
C LYS A 232 24.21 1.53 -16.16
N LYS A 233 23.49 2.17 -15.24
CA LYS A 233 22.22 2.86 -15.53
C LYS A 233 22.48 4.16 -16.31
N GLN A 234 21.40 4.81 -16.79
CA GLN A 234 21.45 6.08 -17.52
C GLN A 234 22.07 7.28 -16.75
N GLU A 235 22.30 7.16 -15.44
CA GLU A 235 22.75 8.25 -14.57
C GLU A 235 21.98 9.57 -14.77
N SER A 236 22.65 10.60 -15.30
CA SER A 236 22.07 11.94 -15.54
C SER A 236 21.47 12.10 -16.93
N LEU A 237 21.64 11.11 -17.81
CA LEU A 237 21.23 11.11 -19.20
C LEU A 237 19.69 11.15 -19.34
N LYS A 238 19.20 12.00 -20.24
CA LYS A 238 17.76 12.19 -20.52
C LYS A 238 17.50 12.46 -21.99
N LYS A 239 16.32 12.06 -22.46
CA LYS A 239 15.80 12.40 -23.78
C LYS A 239 14.34 12.79 -23.66
N ASP A 240 14.02 14.05 -23.93
CA ASP A 240 12.68 14.60 -23.70
C ASP A 240 11.62 13.87 -24.54
N GLY A 241 10.56 13.39 -23.88
CA GLY A 241 9.51 12.60 -24.52
C GLY A 241 9.87 11.12 -24.76
N TYR A 242 10.98 10.63 -24.20
CA TYR A 242 11.42 9.25 -24.30
C TYR A 242 11.82 8.68 -22.94
N VAL A 243 11.74 7.36 -22.81
CA VAL A 243 12.20 6.60 -21.65
C VAL A 243 13.39 5.75 -22.04
N PHE A 244 14.43 5.76 -21.21
CA PHE A 244 15.60 4.91 -21.37
C PHE A 244 15.24 3.46 -21.08
N THR A 245 15.63 2.56 -21.97
CA THR A 245 15.28 1.13 -21.88
C THR A 245 16.48 0.21 -21.71
N GLY A 246 17.69 0.71 -21.94
CA GLY A 246 18.91 -0.06 -21.84
C GLY A 246 19.97 0.46 -22.78
N TRP A 247 20.99 -0.36 -23.02
CA TRP A 247 22.07 -0.04 -23.93
C TRP A 247 22.13 -1.08 -25.07
N ASN A 248 22.61 -0.67 -26.22
CA ASN A 248 22.85 -1.56 -27.36
C ASN A 248 24.24 -1.31 -27.95
N THR A 249 24.86 -2.32 -28.56
CA THR A 249 26.17 -2.15 -29.21
C THR A 249 26.12 -1.36 -30.52
N GLU A 250 24.94 -1.20 -31.10
CA GLU A 250 24.72 -0.44 -32.33
C GLU A 250 23.76 0.72 -32.09
N ARG A 251 24.00 1.82 -32.80
CA ARG A 251 23.25 3.07 -32.61
C ARG A 251 21.77 2.94 -33.00
N ASP A 252 21.46 2.08 -33.96
CA ASP A 252 20.10 1.84 -34.46
C ASP A 252 19.35 0.74 -33.69
N GLY A 253 19.98 0.13 -32.67
CA GLY A 253 19.40 -0.95 -31.89
C GLY A 253 19.51 -2.34 -32.52
N SER A 254 20.16 -2.49 -33.68
CA SER A 254 20.32 -3.79 -34.35
C SER A 254 21.39 -4.69 -33.71
N GLY A 255 22.17 -4.14 -32.78
CA GLY A 255 23.26 -4.82 -32.10
C GLY A 255 22.80 -5.69 -30.93
N THR A 256 23.72 -6.01 -30.05
CA THR A 256 23.45 -6.80 -28.84
C THR A 256 22.95 -5.89 -27.71
N ASP A 257 21.88 -6.31 -27.04
CA ASP A 257 21.34 -5.60 -25.87
C ASP A 257 22.18 -5.84 -24.61
N TYR A 258 22.34 -4.77 -23.84
CA TYR A 258 23.05 -4.72 -22.56
C TYR A 258 22.10 -4.16 -21.50
N HIS A 259 21.70 -5.02 -20.56
CA HIS A 259 20.79 -4.65 -19.49
C HIS A 259 21.56 -4.03 -18.32
N VAL A 260 20.96 -3.02 -17.70
CA VAL A 260 21.52 -2.35 -16.51
C VAL A 260 21.76 -3.38 -15.40
N ASP A 261 22.86 -3.21 -14.68
CA ASP A 261 23.34 -4.09 -13.59
C ASP A 261 23.78 -5.50 -14.02
N GLU A 262 23.74 -5.81 -15.32
CA GLU A 262 24.32 -7.05 -15.85
C GLU A 262 25.86 -7.02 -15.77
N VAL A 263 26.48 -8.16 -15.43
CA VAL A 263 27.93 -8.32 -15.45
C VAL A 263 28.37 -8.94 -16.78
N LYS A 264 29.32 -8.29 -17.47
CA LYS A 264 29.81 -8.70 -18.79
C LYS A 264 31.34 -8.80 -18.81
N THR A 265 31.86 -9.66 -19.67
CA THR A 265 33.30 -9.82 -19.93
C THR A 265 33.70 -9.09 -21.21
N MET A 266 34.88 -8.47 -21.21
CA MET A 266 35.40 -7.60 -22.25
C MET A 266 36.62 -8.22 -22.93
N THR A 267 36.66 -8.15 -24.26
CA THR A 267 37.81 -8.58 -25.09
C THR A 267 38.47 -7.42 -25.85
N GLY A 268 37.92 -6.21 -25.73
CA GLY A 268 38.32 -5.00 -26.46
C GLY A 268 37.61 -3.78 -25.88
N ASP A 269 37.85 -2.60 -26.46
CA ASP A 269 37.05 -1.41 -26.15
C ASP A 269 35.60 -1.60 -26.63
N LEU A 270 34.63 -1.02 -25.94
CA LEU A 270 33.20 -1.14 -26.24
C LEU A 270 32.51 0.22 -26.18
N THR A 271 31.64 0.48 -27.14
CA THR A 271 30.69 1.61 -27.08
C THR A 271 29.28 1.05 -26.94
N LEU A 272 28.54 1.60 -25.98
CA LEU A 272 27.16 1.26 -25.68
C LEU A 272 26.28 2.48 -25.98
N TYR A 273 25.33 2.33 -26.88
CA TYR A 273 24.39 3.35 -27.30
C TYR A 273 23.09 3.25 -26.50
N ALA A 274 22.63 4.37 -25.94
CA ALA A 274 21.38 4.40 -25.19
C ALA A 274 20.19 4.06 -26.09
N MET A 275 19.31 3.20 -25.57
CA MET A 275 18.06 2.81 -26.22
C MET A 275 16.89 3.56 -25.61
N TRP A 276 16.06 4.15 -26.48
CA TRP A 276 15.00 5.07 -26.10
C TRP A 276 13.67 4.64 -26.71
N LEU A 277 12.63 4.51 -25.89
CA LEU A 277 11.25 4.33 -26.37
C LEU A 277 10.46 5.65 -26.23
N PRO A 278 9.65 6.03 -27.23
CA PRO A 278 8.74 7.16 -27.09
C PRO A 278 7.80 7.00 -25.90
N GLN A 279 7.50 8.11 -25.23
CA GLN A 279 6.55 8.14 -24.13
C GLN A 279 5.18 8.65 -24.64
N GLN A 280 4.13 7.86 -24.41
CA GLN A 280 2.75 8.17 -24.77
C GLN A 280 1.98 8.77 -23.58
N HIS A 281 0.98 9.60 -23.89
CA HIS A 281 0.17 10.32 -22.91
C HIS A 281 -1.26 9.77 -22.88
N VAL A 282 -1.70 9.30 -21.71
CA VAL A 282 -3.07 8.84 -21.46
C VAL A 282 -3.78 9.84 -20.56
N THR A 283 -4.90 10.35 -21.05
CA THR A 283 -5.76 11.29 -20.31
C THR A 283 -7.09 10.64 -19.97
N PHE A 284 -7.74 11.12 -18.92
CA PHE A 284 -8.97 10.52 -18.40
C PHE A 284 -10.06 11.59 -18.33
N ASN A 285 -11.11 11.42 -19.14
CA ASN A 285 -12.30 12.24 -19.08
C ASN A 285 -13.35 11.57 -18.17
N THR A 286 -13.61 12.20 -17.02
CA THR A 286 -14.47 11.63 -15.98
C THR A 286 -15.93 12.02 -16.10
N ASP A 287 -16.31 12.82 -17.10
CA ASP A 287 -17.68 13.29 -17.33
C ASP A 287 -18.36 13.82 -16.04
N GLY A 288 -17.69 14.77 -15.38
CA GLY A 288 -18.17 15.38 -14.14
C GLY A 288 -17.91 14.56 -12.86
N GLY A 289 -17.24 13.41 -12.94
CA GLY A 289 -16.72 12.68 -11.78
C GLY A 289 -15.44 13.29 -11.18
N SER A 290 -14.93 12.68 -10.11
CA SER A 290 -13.66 13.08 -9.46
C SER A 290 -12.49 13.08 -10.44
N LYS A 291 -11.58 14.06 -10.34
CA LYS A 291 -10.44 14.20 -11.26
C LYS A 291 -9.47 13.02 -11.17
N ILE A 292 -9.00 12.54 -12.33
CA ILE A 292 -7.95 11.53 -12.45
C ILE A 292 -6.73 12.18 -13.15
N PRO A 293 -5.52 12.10 -12.58
CA PRO A 293 -4.33 12.64 -13.20
C PRO A 293 -3.97 11.86 -14.48
N PRO A 294 -3.36 12.51 -15.49
CA PRO A 294 -2.88 11.81 -16.67
C PRO A 294 -1.75 10.84 -16.33
N GLN A 295 -1.61 9.80 -17.14
CA GLN A 295 -0.53 8.83 -17.06
C GLN A 295 0.38 8.93 -18.28
N PHE A 296 1.65 8.58 -18.07
CA PHE A 296 2.65 8.52 -19.11
C PHE A 296 3.23 7.11 -19.16
N VAL A 297 3.14 6.49 -20.33
CA VAL A 297 3.54 5.08 -20.55
C VAL A 297 4.47 4.99 -21.75
N ASN A 298 5.22 3.89 -21.87
CA ASN A 298 6.04 3.69 -23.05
C ASN A 298 5.15 3.34 -24.24
N ASP A 299 5.62 3.65 -25.45
CA ASP A 299 4.95 3.22 -26.67
C ASP A 299 4.70 1.70 -26.69
N GLN A 300 3.51 1.31 -27.12
CA GLN A 300 3.06 -0.09 -27.21
C GLN A 300 3.03 -0.83 -25.87
N THR A 301 2.80 -0.12 -24.76
CA THR A 301 2.64 -0.73 -23.43
C THR A 301 1.25 -0.51 -22.85
N LEU A 302 0.90 -1.35 -21.86
CA LEU A 302 -0.34 -1.22 -21.09
C LEU A 302 -0.27 0.04 -20.21
N VAL A 303 -1.43 0.69 -20.02
CA VAL A 303 -1.61 1.73 -19.01
C VAL A 303 -2.10 1.10 -17.71
N VAL A 304 -1.64 1.61 -16.57
CA VAL A 304 -2.12 1.12 -15.26
C VAL A 304 -3.53 1.62 -15.04
N GLU A 305 -4.44 0.74 -14.63
CA GLU A 305 -5.81 1.14 -14.30
C GLU A 305 -5.80 2.20 -13.21
N PRO A 306 -6.35 3.41 -13.45
CA PRO A 306 -6.43 4.43 -12.42
C PRO A 306 -7.48 4.04 -11.38
N PRO A 307 -7.44 4.64 -10.17
CA PRO A 307 -8.52 4.50 -9.21
C PRO A 307 -9.87 4.87 -9.84
N ALA A 308 -10.91 4.10 -9.53
CA ALA A 308 -12.26 4.36 -10.01
C ALA A 308 -12.69 5.78 -9.58
N PRO A 309 -13.09 6.65 -10.54
CA PRO A 309 -13.60 7.97 -10.18
C PRO A 309 -14.94 7.82 -9.45
N THR A 310 -15.33 8.86 -8.70
CA THR A 310 -16.63 8.94 -8.03
C THR A 310 -17.50 10.04 -8.65
N LYS A 311 -18.80 9.78 -8.83
CA LYS A 311 -19.82 10.75 -9.27
C LYS A 311 -21.08 10.54 -8.43
N GLN A 312 -21.59 11.60 -7.80
CA GLN A 312 -22.77 11.51 -6.91
C GLN A 312 -23.97 10.91 -7.66
N GLY A 313 -24.68 9.98 -7.02
CA GLY A 313 -25.84 9.29 -7.58
C GLY A 313 -25.55 8.34 -8.75
N HIS A 314 -24.28 8.01 -9.00
CA HIS A 314 -23.90 7.12 -10.10
C HIS A 314 -22.88 6.06 -9.64
N THR A 315 -22.98 4.87 -10.21
CA THR A 315 -21.99 3.80 -10.12
C THR A 315 -21.07 3.85 -11.34
N PHE A 316 -19.77 3.68 -11.13
CA PHE A 316 -18.77 3.65 -12.20
C PHE A 316 -18.74 2.27 -12.88
N GLU A 317 -18.91 2.22 -14.20
CA GLU A 317 -18.99 0.97 -14.98
C GLU A 317 -17.69 0.65 -15.75
N GLY A 318 -16.74 1.59 -15.76
CA GLY A 318 -15.42 1.44 -16.38
C GLY A 318 -15.05 2.55 -17.38
N TRP A 319 -13.88 2.39 -17.98
CA TRP A 319 -13.30 3.31 -18.97
C TRP A 319 -13.56 2.83 -20.39
N TYR A 320 -13.78 3.77 -21.31
CA TYR A 320 -14.11 3.51 -22.71
C TYR A 320 -13.17 4.28 -23.63
N LYS A 321 -12.90 3.72 -24.82
CA LYS A 321 -11.90 4.26 -25.77
C LYS A 321 -12.37 5.55 -26.45
N GLU A 322 -13.67 5.83 -26.42
CA GLU A 322 -14.26 7.00 -27.06
C GLU A 322 -15.46 7.57 -26.27
N ALA A 323 -15.80 8.83 -26.55
CA ALA A 323 -16.91 9.54 -25.90
C ALA A 323 -18.29 8.90 -26.14
N ALA A 324 -18.44 8.06 -27.17
CA ALA A 324 -19.68 7.34 -27.44
C ALA A 324 -19.93 6.15 -26.49
N LEU A 325 -18.93 5.77 -25.68
CA LEU A 325 -19.01 4.71 -24.66
C LEU A 325 -19.43 3.33 -25.22
N THR A 326 -18.92 2.98 -26.40
CA THR A 326 -19.22 1.72 -27.08
C THR A 326 -18.15 0.65 -26.85
N ASN A 327 -16.88 1.01 -26.94
CA ASN A 327 -15.75 0.11 -26.76
C ASN A 327 -15.14 0.33 -25.38
N LYS A 328 -15.25 -0.67 -24.51
CA LYS A 328 -14.60 -0.64 -23.20
C LYS A 328 -13.08 -0.74 -23.40
N TRP A 329 -12.33 0.05 -22.65
CA TRP A 329 -10.87 -0.10 -22.55
C TRP A 329 -10.55 -1.24 -21.60
N ASP A 330 -9.69 -2.15 -22.05
CA ASP A 330 -9.22 -3.30 -21.29
C ASP A 330 -7.78 -3.04 -20.81
N PHE A 331 -7.61 -2.72 -19.53
CA PHE A 331 -6.30 -2.41 -18.95
C PHE A 331 -5.33 -3.60 -18.94
N MET A 332 -5.80 -4.82 -19.20
CA MET A 332 -4.95 -6.02 -19.26
C MET A 332 -4.47 -6.35 -20.68
N ASN A 333 -5.18 -5.87 -21.71
CA ASN A 333 -4.95 -6.28 -23.10
C ASN A 333 -4.70 -5.11 -24.06
N ASP A 334 -5.29 -3.93 -23.81
CA ASP A 334 -5.15 -2.78 -24.68
C ASP A 334 -3.84 -2.01 -24.41
N VAL A 335 -3.02 -1.90 -25.45
CA VAL A 335 -1.77 -1.13 -25.41
C VAL A 335 -1.97 0.28 -25.95
N VAL A 336 -1.15 1.21 -25.45
CA VAL A 336 -1.15 2.61 -25.89
C VAL A 336 -0.10 2.78 -27.00
N SER A 337 -0.54 2.90 -28.24
CA SER A 337 0.32 3.15 -29.41
C SER A 337 0.36 4.61 -29.87
N SER A 338 -0.46 5.47 -29.27
CA SER A 338 -0.55 6.90 -29.54
C SER A 338 -1.25 7.60 -28.37
N PRO A 339 -1.12 8.93 -28.21
CA PRO A 339 -1.84 9.65 -27.16
C PRO A 339 -3.34 9.41 -27.23
N ILE A 340 -3.98 9.10 -26.09
CA ILE A 340 -5.39 8.72 -26.01
C ILE A 340 -6.09 9.37 -24.81
N THR A 341 -7.39 9.60 -24.95
CA THR A 341 -8.29 9.97 -23.85
C THR A 341 -9.27 8.85 -23.60
N LEU A 342 -9.31 8.34 -22.36
CA LEU A 342 -10.30 7.35 -21.91
C LEU A 342 -11.48 8.05 -21.24
N TYR A 343 -12.69 7.53 -21.46
CA TYR A 343 -13.95 8.16 -21.04
C TYR A 343 -14.68 7.29 -20.01
N ALA A 344 -15.07 7.89 -18.89
CA ALA A 344 -15.81 7.19 -17.83
C ALA A 344 -17.26 6.91 -18.25
N LYS A 345 -17.75 5.70 -18.00
CA LYS A 345 -19.16 5.34 -18.11
C LYS A 345 -19.81 5.22 -16.74
N TRP A 346 -21.02 5.75 -16.64
CA TRP A 346 -21.77 5.85 -15.39
C TRP A 346 -23.14 5.17 -15.52
N LYS A 347 -23.54 4.46 -14.47
CA LYS A 347 -24.90 3.93 -14.28
C LYS A 347 -25.57 4.70 -13.16
N VAL A 348 -26.76 5.25 -13.40
CA VAL A 348 -27.52 5.99 -12.38
C VAL A 348 -27.97 5.02 -11.28
N VAL A 349 -27.77 5.39 -10.01
CA VAL A 349 -28.29 4.67 -8.84
C VAL A 349 -29.74 5.09 -8.64
N GLN A 350 -30.63 4.13 -8.39
CA GLN A 350 -32.06 4.38 -8.17
C GLN A 350 -32.50 3.79 -6.83
N HIS A 351 -33.43 4.47 -6.16
CA HIS A 351 -34.03 4.07 -4.90
C HIS A 351 -35.52 3.85 -5.05
N GLU A 352 -36.05 2.84 -4.35
CA GLU A 352 -37.48 2.59 -4.32
C GLU A 352 -38.17 3.47 -3.28
N VAL A 353 -39.22 4.18 -3.72
CA VAL A 353 -40.15 4.90 -2.85
C VAL A 353 -41.47 4.15 -2.77
N THR A 354 -41.87 3.77 -1.56
CA THR A 354 -43.12 3.07 -1.29
C THR A 354 -44.10 3.97 -0.55
N PHE A 355 -45.40 3.69 -0.69
CA PHE A 355 -46.47 4.53 -0.17
C PHE A 355 -47.38 3.77 0.80
N ASN A 356 -47.34 4.14 2.07
CA ASN A 356 -48.28 3.65 3.07
C ASN A 356 -49.50 4.59 3.15
N THR A 357 -50.63 4.15 2.63
CA THR A 357 -51.83 4.98 2.53
C THR A 357 -52.69 5.03 3.80
N GLY A 358 -52.36 4.25 4.85
CA GLY A 358 -53.10 4.27 6.11
C GLY A 358 -54.61 3.97 5.95
N GLY A 359 -54.95 2.99 5.10
CA GLY A 359 -56.32 2.60 4.79
C GLY A 359 -57.00 3.39 3.65
N GLY A 360 -56.23 4.11 2.83
CA GLY A 360 -56.68 4.67 1.56
C GLY A 360 -56.45 3.70 0.37
N SER A 361 -56.74 4.15 -0.85
CA SER A 361 -56.51 3.39 -2.08
C SER A 361 -55.04 2.95 -2.23
N ALA A 362 -54.79 1.76 -2.76
CA ALA A 362 -53.45 1.25 -2.99
C ALA A 362 -52.66 2.12 -3.99
N MET A 363 -51.35 2.20 -3.81
CA MET A 363 -50.42 3.03 -4.58
C MET A 363 -49.19 2.19 -4.97
N PRO A 364 -48.78 2.17 -6.25
CA PRO A 364 -47.56 1.46 -6.66
C PRO A 364 -46.30 2.19 -6.18
N SER A 365 -45.21 1.46 -5.97
CA SER A 365 -43.91 2.05 -5.70
C SER A 365 -43.34 2.75 -6.93
N GLN A 366 -42.37 3.64 -6.70
CA GLN A 366 -41.67 4.38 -7.75
C GLN A 366 -40.16 4.23 -7.58
N LEU A 367 -39.44 3.98 -8.67
CA LEU A 367 -37.97 4.08 -8.71
C LEU A 367 -37.58 5.53 -9.00
N VAL A 368 -36.72 6.09 -8.17
CA VAL A 368 -36.29 7.48 -8.23
C VAL A 368 -34.77 7.52 -8.28
N ASP A 369 -34.23 8.32 -9.20
CA ASP A 369 -32.78 8.51 -9.31
C ASP A 369 -32.22 9.12 -8.02
N ASP A 370 -31.07 8.64 -7.58
CA ASP A 370 -30.42 9.10 -6.35
C ASP A 370 -30.22 10.62 -6.34
N ASN A 371 -30.51 11.22 -5.19
CA ASN A 371 -30.38 12.64 -4.94
C ASN A 371 -31.27 13.51 -5.87
N THR A 372 -32.38 12.96 -6.35
CA THR A 372 -33.41 13.70 -7.10
C THR A 372 -34.74 13.75 -6.35
N VAL A 373 -35.61 14.67 -6.74
CA VAL A 373 -36.95 14.82 -6.14
C VAL A 373 -37.90 13.75 -6.66
N LEU A 374 -38.80 13.30 -5.79
CA LEU A 374 -39.89 12.40 -6.18
C LEU A 374 -40.85 13.12 -7.14
N ILE A 375 -41.07 12.55 -8.32
CA ILE A 375 -42.13 13.04 -9.22
C ILE A 375 -43.48 12.82 -8.51
N GLY A 376 -44.26 13.90 -8.35
CA GLY A 376 -45.50 13.91 -7.57
C GLY A 376 -46.39 12.69 -7.82
N PRO A 377 -46.57 11.80 -6.81
CA PRO A 377 -47.41 10.62 -6.97
C PRO A 377 -48.89 10.99 -7.06
N SER A 378 -49.71 10.11 -7.65
CA SER A 378 -51.16 10.30 -7.65
C SER A 378 -51.70 10.39 -6.22
N VAL A 379 -52.65 11.29 -5.99
CA VAL A 379 -53.26 11.50 -4.67
C VAL A 379 -54.14 10.28 -4.33
N PRO A 380 -53.89 9.58 -3.21
CA PRO A 380 -54.73 8.45 -2.79
C PRO A 380 -56.10 8.95 -2.31
N THR A 381 -57.09 8.06 -2.30
CA THR A 381 -58.45 8.37 -1.81
C THR A 381 -58.80 7.54 -0.58
N LYS A 382 -59.55 8.12 0.37
CA LYS A 382 -60.07 7.44 1.56
C LYS A 382 -61.46 7.99 1.89
N GLN A 383 -62.47 7.12 1.92
CA GLN A 383 -63.86 7.52 2.11
C GLN A 383 -64.06 8.28 3.43
N GLY A 384 -64.65 9.48 3.35
CA GLY A 384 -64.91 10.33 4.54
C GLY A 384 -63.71 11.18 4.99
N TYR A 385 -62.59 11.15 4.27
CA TYR A 385 -61.38 11.91 4.59
C TYR A 385 -60.86 12.71 3.39
N ILE A 386 -60.17 13.81 3.68
CA ILE A 386 -59.41 14.63 2.73
C ILE A 386 -57.93 14.29 2.92
N PHE A 387 -57.23 14.02 1.82
CA PHE A 387 -55.78 13.81 1.83
C PHE A 387 -55.06 15.11 2.19
N ALA A 388 -54.25 15.08 3.24
CA ALA A 388 -53.57 16.25 3.78
C ALA A 388 -52.08 16.31 3.40
N GLY A 389 -51.53 15.26 2.79
CA GLY A 389 -50.14 15.20 2.34
C GLY A 389 -49.43 13.89 2.70
N TRP A 390 -48.21 13.76 2.16
CA TRP A 390 -47.28 12.68 2.48
C TRP A 390 -46.32 13.10 3.60
N TYR A 391 -45.98 12.17 4.47
CA TYR A 391 -45.14 12.39 5.65
C TYR A 391 -43.99 11.37 5.69
N LYS A 392 -42.87 11.79 6.28
CA LYS A 392 -41.61 11.03 6.35
C LYS A 392 -41.67 9.82 7.28
N GLU A 393 -42.62 9.82 8.21
CA GLU A 393 -42.75 8.76 9.20
C GLU A 393 -44.21 8.48 9.59
N ALA A 394 -44.45 7.30 10.15
CA ALA A 394 -45.78 6.86 10.59
C ALA A 394 -46.42 7.74 11.68
N ALA A 395 -45.62 8.52 12.41
CA ALA A 395 -46.11 9.47 13.41
C ALA A 395 -46.74 10.74 12.79
N LEU A 396 -46.57 10.97 11.48
CA LEU A 396 -47.18 12.06 10.71
C LEU A 396 -46.84 13.46 11.23
N ILE A 397 -45.57 13.66 11.62
CA ILE A 397 -45.05 14.91 12.17
C ILE A 397 -44.40 15.73 11.04
N ASN A 398 -43.45 15.15 10.32
CA ASN A 398 -42.67 15.80 9.28
C ASN A 398 -43.28 15.53 7.90
N GLN A 399 -43.79 16.58 7.25
CA GLN A 399 -44.32 16.48 5.90
C GLN A 399 -43.18 16.30 4.88
N TRP A 400 -43.40 15.44 3.89
CA TRP A 400 -42.52 15.33 2.73
C TRP A 400 -42.82 16.46 1.75
N ASP A 401 -41.79 17.24 1.39
CA ASP A 401 -41.86 18.30 0.41
C ASP A 401 -41.47 17.77 -0.98
N LEU A 402 -42.47 17.60 -1.85
CA LEU A 402 -42.28 17.12 -3.22
C LEU A 402 -41.39 18.02 -4.09
N THR A 403 -41.07 19.24 -3.64
CA THR A 403 -40.24 20.19 -4.38
C THR A 403 -38.79 20.20 -3.92
N ASN A 404 -38.55 19.97 -2.62
CA ASN A 404 -37.24 20.18 -2.00
C ASN A 404 -36.63 18.91 -1.41
N ASP A 405 -37.43 17.94 -0.99
CA ASP A 405 -36.91 16.69 -0.45
C ASP A 405 -36.45 15.77 -1.59
N VAL A 406 -35.22 15.29 -1.47
CA VAL A 406 -34.60 14.36 -2.42
C VAL A 406 -34.54 12.95 -1.85
N VAL A 407 -34.60 11.96 -2.74
CA VAL A 407 -34.51 10.55 -2.38
C VAL A 407 -33.04 10.12 -2.42
N THR A 408 -32.49 9.72 -1.28
CA THR A 408 -31.09 9.25 -1.14
C THR A 408 -30.97 7.80 -0.67
N SER A 409 -32.10 7.17 -0.36
CA SER A 409 -32.21 5.76 0.03
C SER A 409 -33.65 5.28 -0.16
N ALA A 410 -33.87 3.96 -0.08
CA ALA A 410 -35.21 3.40 -0.09
C ALA A 410 -36.09 4.05 1.00
N THR A 411 -37.21 4.65 0.59
CA THR A 411 -38.01 5.53 1.45
C THR A 411 -39.47 5.09 1.47
N THR A 412 -40.12 5.10 2.63
CA THR A 412 -41.58 4.90 2.75
C THR A 412 -42.25 6.20 3.14
N LEU A 413 -43.23 6.67 2.35
CA LEU A 413 -44.03 7.85 2.67
C LEU A 413 -45.41 7.47 3.21
N PHE A 414 -45.88 8.22 4.21
CA PHE A 414 -47.11 7.94 4.96
C PHE A 414 -48.19 8.99 4.68
N ALA A 415 -49.39 8.55 4.32
CA ALA A 415 -50.51 9.44 4.04
C ALA A 415 -51.13 10.00 5.33
N LYS A 416 -51.31 11.32 5.40
CA LYS A 416 -52.10 11.97 6.46
C LYS A 416 -53.50 12.29 5.96
N TRP A 417 -54.48 12.06 6.82
CA TRP A 417 -55.90 12.23 6.50
C TRP A 417 -56.56 13.21 7.46
N LYS A 418 -57.36 14.12 6.92
CA LYS A 418 -58.24 15.00 7.70
C LYS A 418 -59.68 14.54 7.53
N VAL A 419 -60.38 14.24 8.62
CA VAL A 419 -61.79 13.83 8.57
C VAL A 419 -62.65 14.96 7.99
N VAL A 420 -63.60 14.63 7.11
CA VAL A 420 -64.58 15.59 6.61
C VAL A 420 -65.57 15.89 7.73
N GLN A 421 -65.81 17.17 8.02
CA GLN A 421 -66.79 17.61 9.00
C GLN A 421 -67.90 18.42 8.33
N TYR A 422 -69.12 18.24 8.80
CA TYR A 422 -70.27 19.04 8.38
C TYR A 422 -70.82 19.86 9.55
N GLU A 423 -71.23 21.08 9.24
CA GLU A 423 -71.96 21.92 10.17
C GLU A 423 -73.43 21.48 10.23
N VAL A 424 -73.92 21.29 11.45
CA VAL A 424 -75.32 20.99 11.75
C VAL A 424 -75.93 22.19 12.43
N THR A 425 -76.96 22.73 11.78
CA THR A 425 -77.65 23.95 12.21
C THR A 425 -79.03 23.62 12.75
N PHE A 426 -79.50 24.41 13.71
CA PHE A 426 -80.77 24.16 14.39
C PHE A 426 -81.71 25.34 14.15
N ASN A 427 -82.75 25.10 13.35
CA ASN A 427 -83.83 26.04 13.16
C ASN A 427 -84.91 25.80 14.22
N THR A 428 -85.03 26.70 15.19
CA THR A 428 -85.90 26.54 16.35
C THR A 428 -87.36 26.89 16.06
N ASN A 429 -87.71 27.33 14.83
CA ASN A 429 -89.06 27.70 14.43
C ASN A 429 -89.74 28.66 15.44
N GLY A 430 -89.00 29.69 15.86
CA GLY A 430 -89.45 30.73 16.79
C GLY A 430 -89.23 30.43 18.28
N GLY A 431 -88.37 29.47 18.64
CA GLY A 431 -87.89 29.24 20.01
C GLY A 431 -86.50 29.84 20.27
N SER A 432 -85.99 29.71 21.50
CA SER A 432 -84.64 30.17 21.90
C SER A 432 -83.54 29.59 21.00
N GLY A 433 -82.54 30.40 20.64
CA GLY A 433 -81.45 30.00 19.75
C GLY A 433 -80.63 28.81 20.26
N ILE A 434 -80.22 27.94 19.33
CA ILE A 434 -79.37 26.78 19.59
C ILE A 434 -78.10 26.90 18.73
N PRO A 435 -76.89 26.84 19.33
CA PRO A 435 -75.64 26.90 18.57
C PRO A 435 -75.51 25.75 17.57
N SER A 436 -74.84 26.00 16.44
CA SER A 436 -74.49 24.93 15.50
C SER A 436 -73.45 23.98 16.09
N GLN A 437 -73.41 22.76 15.57
CA GLN A 437 -72.44 21.73 15.94
C GLN A 437 -71.61 21.34 14.71
N MET A 438 -70.29 21.21 14.88
CA MET A 438 -69.41 20.61 13.88
C MET A 438 -69.29 19.11 14.16
N VAL A 439 -69.62 18.28 13.18
CA VAL A 439 -69.68 16.82 13.36
C VAL A 439 -68.97 16.13 12.21
N ASP A 440 -68.14 15.14 12.56
CA ASP A 440 -67.47 14.27 11.59
C ASP A 440 -68.49 13.54 10.73
N ILE A 441 -68.19 13.39 9.44
CA ILE A 441 -69.04 12.64 8.51
C ILE A 441 -69.30 11.22 9.03
N ASN A 442 -70.55 10.78 8.90
CA ASN A 442 -71.09 9.50 9.38
C ASN A 442 -71.11 9.33 10.91
N MET A 443 -70.81 10.38 11.69
CA MET A 443 -71.01 10.37 13.14
C MET A 443 -72.40 10.91 13.51
N LYS A 444 -72.85 10.54 14.72
CA LYS A 444 -74.07 11.05 15.34
C LYS A 444 -73.80 12.42 15.97
N ILE A 445 -74.82 13.25 16.04
CA ILE A 445 -74.74 14.56 16.70
C ILE A 445 -75.16 14.42 18.16
N ASN A 446 -74.59 15.24 19.04
CA ASN A 446 -75.07 15.32 20.41
C ASN A 446 -76.44 16.00 20.43
N GLU A 447 -77.38 15.45 21.20
CA GLU A 447 -78.70 16.06 21.36
C GLU A 447 -78.55 17.47 21.94
N PRO A 448 -79.02 18.52 21.24
CA PRO A 448 -78.87 19.89 21.72
C PRO A 448 -79.78 20.12 22.92
N THR A 449 -79.53 21.21 23.65
CA THR A 449 -80.48 21.66 24.67
C THR A 449 -81.85 21.90 24.05
N ILE A 450 -82.91 21.54 24.79
CA ILE A 450 -84.28 21.73 24.35
C ILE A 450 -84.54 23.25 24.22
N PRO A 451 -84.89 23.78 23.03
CA PRO A 451 -85.22 25.19 22.91
C PRO A 451 -86.49 25.50 23.69
N ILE A 452 -86.69 26.78 24.05
CA ILE A 452 -87.87 27.24 24.79
C ILE A 452 -88.70 28.16 23.90
N LYS A 453 -90.02 27.93 23.84
CA LYS A 453 -91.00 28.78 23.16
C LYS A 453 -92.23 28.94 24.08
N GLN A 454 -92.48 30.16 24.56
CA GLN A 454 -93.56 30.42 25.53
C GLN A 454 -94.93 29.98 24.97
N GLY A 455 -95.68 29.21 25.77
CA GLY A 455 -97.00 28.69 25.40
C GLY A 455 -96.99 27.37 24.62
N TYR A 456 -95.81 26.79 24.37
CA TYR A 456 -95.65 25.56 23.59
C TYR A 456 -94.75 24.52 24.28
N THR A 457 -95.03 23.23 24.09
CA THR A 457 -94.18 22.08 24.44
C THR A 457 -93.36 21.67 23.22
N PHE A 458 -92.07 21.40 23.43
CA PHE A 458 -91.15 20.95 22.39
C PHE A 458 -91.48 19.52 21.95
N GLY A 459 -91.67 19.32 20.65
CA GLY A 459 -92.12 18.06 20.03
C GLY A 459 -91.03 17.27 19.31
N GLY A 460 -89.76 17.67 19.45
CA GLY A 460 -88.61 17.02 18.82
C GLY A 460 -88.03 17.78 17.62
N TRP A 461 -86.88 17.29 17.15
CA TRP A 461 -86.17 17.78 15.98
C TRP A 461 -86.54 16.99 14.72
N TYR A 462 -86.63 17.65 13.58
CA TYR A 462 -87.05 17.06 12.30
C TYR A 462 -86.05 17.38 11.19
N LYS A 463 -85.95 16.48 10.22
CA LYS A 463 -84.99 16.54 9.10
C LYS A 463 -85.29 17.65 8.09
N GLU A 464 -86.53 18.13 8.07
CA GLU A 464 -86.99 19.14 7.11
C GLU A 464 -88.05 20.08 7.71
N ALA A 465 -88.25 21.23 7.07
CA ALA A 465 -89.17 22.28 7.54
C ALA A 465 -90.65 21.86 7.55
N THR A 466 -91.04 20.82 6.80
CA THR A 466 -92.42 20.28 6.80
C THR A 466 -92.74 19.42 8.02
N LEU A 467 -91.75 19.13 8.87
CA LEU A 467 -91.89 18.45 10.17
C LEU A 467 -92.55 17.06 10.08
N THR A 468 -92.20 16.32 9.03
CA THR A 468 -92.73 14.99 8.69
C THR A 468 -91.83 13.87 9.19
N ASN A 469 -90.51 13.99 9.05
CA ASN A 469 -89.53 12.99 9.46
C ASN A 469 -88.75 13.49 10.69
N GLY A 470 -88.94 12.81 11.82
CA GLY A 470 -88.16 13.06 13.03
C GLY A 470 -86.68 12.73 12.85
N TRP A 471 -85.82 13.51 13.47
CA TRP A 471 -84.41 13.18 13.66
C TRP A 471 -84.24 12.32 14.90
N ASP A 472 -83.60 11.15 14.76
CA ASP A 472 -83.29 10.24 15.85
C ASP A 472 -81.80 10.35 16.22
N PHE A 473 -81.50 11.06 17.31
CA PHE A 473 -80.13 11.24 17.81
C PHE A 473 -79.40 9.93 18.16
N LYS A 474 -80.12 8.81 18.33
CA LYS A 474 -79.53 7.49 18.58
C LYS A 474 -79.24 6.72 17.30
N LYS A 475 -79.81 7.08 16.14
CA LYS A 475 -79.67 6.31 14.89
C LYS A 475 -79.13 7.11 13.72
N ASP A 476 -79.57 8.35 13.55
CA ASP A 476 -79.23 9.17 12.41
C ASP A 476 -77.80 9.71 12.49
N THR A 477 -77.11 9.72 11.35
CA THR A 477 -75.72 10.17 11.21
C THR A 477 -75.61 11.30 10.19
N ILE A 478 -74.59 12.13 10.33
CA ILE A 478 -74.38 13.28 9.45
C ILE A 478 -73.64 12.86 8.17
N THR A 479 -74.35 12.83 7.05
CA THR A 479 -73.77 12.49 5.74
C THR A 479 -73.52 13.71 4.86
N GLY A 480 -73.89 14.91 5.34
CA GLY A 480 -73.83 16.17 4.61
C GLY A 480 -74.22 17.38 5.47
N LYS A 481 -74.17 18.58 4.89
CA LYS A 481 -74.66 19.81 5.54
C LYS A 481 -76.13 19.62 5.95
N THR A 482 -76.42 19.76 7.23
CA THR A 482 -77.73 19.39 7.80
C THR A 482 -78.34 20.56 8.59
N THR A 483 -79.65 20.77 8.45
CA THR A 483 -80.42 21.69 9.28
C THR A 483 -81.58 20.94 9.92
N LEU A 484 -81.68 20.96 11.26
CA LEU A 484 -82.77 20.33 11.99
C LEU A 484 -83.81 21.37 12.42
N PHE A 485 -85.09 21.02 12.33
CA PHE A 485 -86.22 21.92 12.56
C PHE A 485 -87.01 21.51 13.80
N ALA A 486 -87.24 22.44 14.71
CA ALA A 486 -88.02 22.19 15.93
C ALA A 486 -89.52 22.11 15.64
N LYS A 487 -90.20 21.11 16.20
CA LYS A 487 -91.66 21.01 16.23
C LYS A 487 -92.22 21.44 17.58
N TRP A 488 -93.41 22.06 17.58
CA TRP A 488 -94.03 22.63 18.77
C TRP A 488 -95.49 22.22 18.89
N PHE A 489 -95.95 21.95 20.11
CA PHE A 489 -97.35 21.69 20.45
C PHE A 489 -97.86 22.77 21.42
N VAL A 490 -99.06 23.31 21.23
CA VAL A 490 -99.63 24.36 22.10
C VAL A 490 -100.04 23.77 23.46
N ASN A 491 -99.69 24.42 24.56
CA ASN A 491 -100.01 23.92 25.91
C ASN A 491 -101.46 24.23 26.30
N SER A 492 -102.18 23.22 26.78
CA SER A 492 -103.47 23.33 27.49
C SER A 492 -103.35 22.69 28.89
N SER A 493 -103.98 23.28 29.91
CA SER A 493 -103.85 22.97 31.36
C SER A 493 -105.22 22.59 31.95
N PRO A 494 -105.41 21.98 33.15
CA PRO A 494 -104.46 21.45 34.17
C PRO A 494 -104.77 20.01 34.70
N ASP A 495 -103.87 19.48 35.56
CA ASP A 495 -104.13 18.99 36.95
C ASP A 495 -103.77 17.55 37.43
N SER A 496 -103.05 17.53 38.57
CA SER A 496 -102.98 16.60 39.73
C SER A 496 -102.40 15.14 39.73
N SER A 497 -101.34 14.98 40.56
CA SER A 497 -101.15 14.04 41.70
C SER A 497 -100.46 12.63 41.60
N ASN A 498 -99.39 12.51 42.41
CA ASN A 498 -98.94 11.46 43.36
C ASN A 498 -98.45 10.02 42.98
N ASN A 499 -97.12 9.86 43.12
CA ASN A 499 -96.32 8.97 44.00
C ASN A 499 -96.39 7.42 43.90
N SER A 500 -95.22 6.79 43.71
CA SER A 500 -94.94 5.38 44.03
C SER A 500 -93.52 5.19 44.57
N SER A 501 -93.40 4.58 45.75
CA SER A 501 -92.16 4.00 46.31
C SER A 501 -91.92 2.60 45.75
N HIS A 502 -90.66 2.15 45.67
CA HIS A 502 -90.12 0.91 46.26
C HIS A 502 -88.66 0.69 45.80
N SER A 503 -87.78 0.55 46.78
CA SER A 503 -86.35 0.28 46.63
C SER A 503 -86.08 -1.21 46.33
N SER A 504 -85.07 -1.46 45.51
CA SER A 504 -84.41 -2.77 45.36
C SER A 504 -82.94 -2.54 45.03
N PRO A 505 -82.04 -3.47 45.40
CA PRO A 505 -80.62 -3.21 45.57
C PRO A 505 -79.97 -2.82 44.24
N GLN A 506 -79.19 -1.73 44.25
CA GLN A 506 -78.45 -1.26 43.09
C GLN A 506 -77.30 -2.22 42.79
N ASN A 507 -77.52 -3.14 41.85
CA ASN A 507 -76.43 -3.80 41.15
C ASN A 507 -75.94 -2.86 40.05
N VAL A 508 -74.62 -2.73 39.95
CA VAL A 508 -73.91 -1.84 39.05
C VAL A 508 -73.21 -2.69 37.99
N THR A 509 -73.31 -2.27 36.72
CA THR A 509 -72.78 -3.02 35.58
C THR A 509 -71.37 -2.57 35.23
N VAL A 510 -70.47 -3.54 35.02
CA VAL A 510 -69.11 -3.35 34.51
C VAL A 510 -69.03 -3.84 33.06
N TYR A 511 -68.62 -2.96 32.17
CA TYR A 511 -68.42 -3.25 30.74
C TYR A 511 -66.94 -3.44 30.44
N PHE A 512 -66.63 -4.34 29.50
CA PHE A 512 -65.26 -4.65 29.09
C PHE A 512 -65.03 -4.23 27.63
N GLU A 513 -64.15 -3.27 27.43
CA GLU A 513 -63.66 -2.87 26.11
C GLU A 513 -62.33 -3.58 25.84
N THR A 514 -62.38 -4.63 25.01
CA THR A 514 -61.26 -5.56 24.86
C THR A 514 -60.16 -5.06 23.92
N ASN A 515 -60.32 -3.87 23.32
CA ASN A 515 -59.33 -3.23 22.45
C ASN A 515 -58.76 -4.20 21.38
N GLY A 516 -59.67 -4.91 20.71
CA GLY A 516 -59.36 -5.87 19.66
C GLY A 516 -59.00 -7.28 20.13
N GLY A 517 -59.31 -7.65 21.38
CA GLY A 517 -59.31 -9.04 21.86
C GLY A 517 -60.70 -9.69 21.77
N SER A 518 -60.78 -10.97 22.16
CA SER A 518 -62.02 -11.76 22.17
C SER A 518 -63.15 -11.05 22.92
N VAL A 519 -64.35 -11.02 22.35
CA VAL A 519 -65.53 -10.35 22.94
C VAL A 519 -65.87 -10.95 24.31
N LEU A 520 -66.17 -10.08 25.29
CA LEU A 520 -66.60 -10.44 26.64
C LEU A 520 -67.98 -9.85 26.95
N GLY A 521 -68.78 -10.57 27.75
CA GLY A 521 -70.04 -10.04 28.31
C GLY A 521 -69.80 -9.07 29.47
N HIS A 522 -70.84 -8.36 29.92
CA HIS A 522 -70.75 -7.47 31.08
C HIS A 522 -70.87 -8.24 32.41
N LEU A 523 -70.37 -7.65 33.49
CA LEU A 523 -70.50 -8.20 34.85
C LEU A 523 -71.44 -7.32 35.68
N SER A 524 -72.45 -7.91 36.33
CA SER A 524 -73.32 -7.21 37.26
C SER A 524 -72.87 -7.49 38.70
N VAL A 525 -72.50 -6.44 39.45
CA VAL A 525 -71.97 -6.56 40.81
C VAL A 525 -72.72 -5.64 41.77
N ALA A 526 -72.81 -6.00 43.05
CA ALA A 526 -73.45 -5.13 44.03
C ALA A 526 -72.66 -3.82 44.19
N HIS A 527 -73.39 -2.70 44.34
CA HIS A 527 -72.77 -1.38 44.57
C HIS A 527 -71.76 -1.41 45.74
N ASP A 528 -70.63 -0.75 45.53
CA ASP A 528 -69.51 -0.58 46.48
C ASP A 528 -68.78 -1.88 46.89
N THR A 529 -68.75 -2.87 45.98
CA THR A 529 -68.00 -4.11 46.19
C THR A 529 -66.70 -4.15 45.37
N LYS A 530 -65.71 -4.90 45.89
CA LYS A 530 -64.46 -5.22 45.17
C LYS A 530 -64.69 -6.46 44.32
N ILE A 531 -64.15 -6.45 43.10
CA ILE A 531 -64.20 -7.63 42.22
C ILE A 531 -62.94 -8.46 42.45
N ALA A 532 -63.12 -9.71 42.89
CA ALA A 532 -61.99 -10.59 43.22
C ALA A 532 -61.20 -11.04 41.97
N THR A 533 -61.89 -11.24 40.84
CA THR A 533 -61.27 -11.67 39.57
C THR A 533 -62.04 -11.09 38.39
N LEU A 534 -61.33 -10.56 37.40
CA LEU A 534 -61.91 -10.08 36.14
C LEU A 534 -61.65 -11.08 35.01
N PRO A 535 -62.56 -11.22 34.03
CA PRO A 535 -62.34 -12.07 32.87
C PRO A 535 -61.13 -11.61 32.06
N ILE A 536 -60.34 -12.55 31.54
CA ILE A 536 -59.16 -12.27 30.72
C ILE A 536 -59.50 -12.55 29.25
N PRO A 537 -59.52 -11.55 28.36
CA PRO A 537 -59.72 -11.76 26.93
C PRO A 537 -58.48 -12.38 26.30
N LYS A 538 -58.60 -12.91 25.08
CA LYS A 538 -57.48 -13.43 24.27
C LYS A 538 -57.32 -12.62 22.99
N LYS A 539 -56.08 -12.37 22.56
CA LYS A 539 -55.74 -11.71 21.30
C LYS A 539 -54.50 -12.40 20.70
N GLU A 540 -54.62 -12.96 19.50
CA GLU A 540 -53.48 -13.65 18.85
C GLU A 540 -52.28 -12.72 18.71
N GLY A 541 -51.09 -13.21 19.06
CA GLY A 541 -49.84 -12.45 18.98
C GLY A 541 -49.59 -11.44 20.11
N TYR A 542 -50.46 -11.36 21.12
CA TYR A 542 -50.32 -10.43 22.25
C TYR A 542 -50.56 -11.11 23.60
N THR A 543 -49.83 -10.69 24.63
CA THR A 543 -50.08 -11.04 26.04
C THR A 543 -50.96 -9.98 26.70
N PHE A 544 -51.95 -10.42 27.49
CA PHE A 544 -52.86 -9.53 28.21
C PHE A 544 -52.11 -8.81 29.35
N GLY A 545 -52.08 -7.48 29.29
CA GLY A 545 -51.31 -6.61 30.18
C GLY A 545 -52.13 -5.91 31.26
N GLY A 546 -53.36 -6.38 31.53
CA GLY A 546 -54.24 -5.86 32.60
C GLY A 546 -55.43 -5.03 32.11
N TRP A 547 -56.35 -4.73 33.04
CA TRP A 547 -57.52 -3.89 32.81
C TRP A 547 -57.26 -2.46 33.30
N TYR A 548 -57.65 -1.45 32.51
CA TYR A 548 -57.39 -0.04 32.80
C TYR A 548 -58.68 0.76 32.85
N LYS A 549 -58.69 1.84 33.64
CA LYS A 549 -59.89 2.65 33.93
C LYS A 549 -60.32 3.57 32.79
N GLU A 550 -59.42 3.82 31.83
CA GLU A 550 -59.67 4.68 30.69
C GLU A 550 -58.97 4.21 29.41
N ALA A 551 -59.47 4.66 28.26
CA ALA A 551 -58.97 4.27 26.95
C ALA A 551 -57.50 4.68 26.69
N ALA A 552 -56.97 5.66 27.42
CA ALA A 552 -55.57 6.07 27.34
C ALA A 552 -54.59 5.07 27.99
N LEU A 553 -55.09 4.06 28.73
CA LEU A 553 -54.32 2.98 29.35
C LEU A 553 -53.23 3.46 30.33
N ILE A 554 -53.54 4.48 31.12
CA ILE A 554 -52.61 5.09 32.07
C ILE A 554 -52.82 4.51 33.48
N ASN A 555 -54.06 4.49 33.97
CA ASN A 555 -54.40 4.01 35.31
C ASN A 555 -54.94 2.58 35.26
N GLU A 556 -54.20 1.63 35.85
CA GLU A 556 -54.60 0.23 35.96
C GLU A 556 -55.70 0.05 37.03
N TRP A 557 -56.59 -0.91 36.79
CA TRP A 557 -57.59 -1.37 37.76
C TRP A 557 -56.94 -2.31 38.78
N ASP A 558 -56.86 -1.85 40.02
CA ASP A 558 -56.24 -2.56 41.14
C ASP A 558 -57.31 -3.39 41.87
N LEU A 559 -57.25 -4.72 41.68
CA LEU A 559 -58.17 -5.69 42.30
C LEU A 559 -58.17 -5.65 43.85
N THR A 560 -57.13 -5.07 44.47
CA THR A 560 -57.02 -4.99 45.93
C THR A 560 -57.59 -3.69 46.50
N LYS A 561 -57.75 -2.64 45.69
CA LYS A 561 -58.15 -1.29 46.15
C LYS A 561 -59.45 -0.79 45.53
N ASP A 562 -59.66 -1.06 44.25
CA ASP A 562 -60.76 -0.46 43.51
C ASP A 562 -62.10 -1.14 43.77
N ARG A 563 -63.15 -0.31 43.86
CA ARG A 563 -64.54 -0.71 44.12
C ARG A 563 -65.45 -0.17 43.02
N VAL A 564 -66.50 -0.93 42.70
CA VAL A 564 -67.48 -0.51 41.69
C VAL A 564 -68.63 0.20 42.37
N THR A 565 -68.64 1.54 42.30
CA THR A 565 -69.68 2.41 42.88
C THR A 565 -70.63 3.01 41.84
N GLN A 566 -70.29 2.90 40.55
CA GLN A 566 -71.11 3.36 39.42
C GLN A 566 -70.80 2.52 38.17
N GLU A 567 -71.63 2.64 37.11
CA GLU A 567 -71.37 1.92 35.87
C GLU A 567 -69.93 2.22 35.38
N THR A 568 -69.15 1.17 35.24
CA THR A 568 -67.69 1.26 35.02
C THR A 568 -67.34 0.55 33.73
N LYS A 569 -66.51 1.16 32.89
CA LYS A 569 -65.97 0.52 31.68
C LYS A 569 -64.46 0.35 31.83
N LEU A 570 -63.98 -0.88 31.66
CA LEU A 570 -62.56 -1.22 31.72
C LEU A 570 -62.01 -1.53 30.34
N TYR A 571 -60.76 -1.12 30.11
CA TYR A 571 -60.08 -1.20 28.80
C TYR A 571 -58.89 -2.16 28.88
N ALA A 572 -58.83 -3.14 27.99
CA ALA A 572 -57.74 -4.12 27.96
C ALA A 572 -56.46 -3.51 27.39
N LYS A 573 -55.33 -3.72 28.06
CA LYS A 573 -53.99 -3.41 27.53
C LYS A 573 -53.35 -4.66 26.95
N TRP A 574 -52.68 -4.52 25.81
CA TRP A 574 -52.02 -5.62 25.10
C TRP A 574 -50.52 -5.35 24.96
N ILE A 575 -49.71 -6.36 25.26
CA ILE A 575 -48.26 -6.36 25.05
C ILE A 575 -47.97 -7.28 23.87
N ALA A 576 -47.34 -6.77 22.82
CA ALA A 576 -47.01 -7.57 21.64
C ALA A 576 -46.04 -8.70 22.03
N ASN A 577 -46.37 -9.94 21.66
CA ASN A 577 -45.45 -11.05 21.80
C ASN A 577 -44.43 -10.89 20.67
N ILE A 578 -43.26 -10.37 20.98
CA ILE A 578 -42.15 -10.30 20.04
C ILE A 578 -41.73 -11.75 19.77
N ALA A 579 -42.15 -12.29 18.64
CA ALA A 579 -41.51 -13.46 18.07
C ALA A 579 -40.05 -13.06 17.81
N SER A 580 -39.13 -13.75 18.47
CA SER A 580 -37.77 -13.84 17.93
C SER A 580 -37.94 -14.54 16.59
N GLU A 581 -37.83 -13.79 15.50
CA GLU A 581 -37.70 -14.41 14.20
C GLU A 581 -36.41 -15.25 14.19
N PRO A 582 -36.46 -16.47 13.66
CA PRO A 582 -35.27 -17.24 13.39
C PRO A 582 -34.43 -16.49 12.36
N THR A 583 -33.13 -16.46 12.63
CA THR A 583 -32.09 -16.08 11.68
C THR A 583 -32.31 -16.85 10.37
N PRO A 584 -32.30 -16.20 9.19
CA PRO A 584 -32.28 -16.93 7.94
C PRO A 584 -30.93 -17.64 7.85
N GLU A 585 -30.97 -18.98 7.97
CA GLU A 585 -29.90 -19.86 7.50
C GLU A 585 -29.73 -19.62 5.99
N PRO A 586 -28.49 -19.46 5.49
CA PRO A 586 -28.26 -19.20 4.08
C PRO A 586 -28.77 -20.36 3.24
N ALA A 587 -29.55 -20.05 2.20
CA ALA A 587 -29.90 -21.01 1.17
C ALA A 587 -28.61 -21.58 0.54
N PRO A 588 -28.58 -22.88 0.20
CA PRO A 588 -27.39 -23.52 -0.35
C PRO A 588 -27.00 -22.81 -1.64
N GLU A 589 -25.77 -22.31 -1.69
CA GLU A 589 -25.16 -21.80 -2.91
C GLU A 589 -25.31 -22.86 -4.01
N GLN A 590 -26.04 -22.53 -5.07
CA GLN A 590 -25.84 -23.21 -6.34
C GLN A 590 -24.38 -22.97 -6.76
N PRO A 591 -23.69 -23.99 -7.28
CA PRO A 591 -22.29 -23.89 -7.62
C PRO A 591 -22.12 -22.74 -8.61
N LYS A 592 -21.39 -21.71 -8.17
CA LYS A 592 -20.80 -20.70 -9.03
C LYS A 592 -20.12 -21.45 -10.17
N PRO A 593 -20.35 -21.10 -11.45
CA PRO A 593 -19.58 -21.68 -12.52
C PRO A 593 -18.11 -21.45 -12.20
N GLU A 594 -17.39 -22.55 -12.02
CA GLU A 594 -15.95 -22.56 -11.88
C GLU A 594 -15.40 -21.70 -13.01
N PRO A 595 -14.65 -20.62 -12.71
CA PRO A 595 -14.06 -19.83 -13.77
C PRO A 595 -13.23 -20.79 -14.61
N GLU A 596 -13.48 -20.83 -15.92
CA GLU A 596 -12.55 -21.49 -16.83
C GLU A 596 -11.16 -20.96 -16.48
N LEU A 597 -10.33 -21.84 -15.93
CA LEU A 597 -8.98 -21.54 -15.50
C LEU A 597 -8.21 -21.06 -16.73
N LEU A 598 -8.15 -19.74 -16.92
CA LEU A 598 -7.16 -19.12 -17.78
C LEU A 598 -5.82 -19.54 -17.20
N LYS A 599 -5.20 -20.52 -17.84
CA LYS A 599 -3.88 -21.01 -17.49
C LYS A 599 -2.89 -19.88 -17.74
N LEU A 600 -2.70 -19.05 -16.73
CA LEU A 600 -1.76 -17.94 -16.75
C LEU A 600 -0.35 -18.54 -16.73
N SER A 601 0.27 -18.62 -17.91
CA SER A 601 1.63 -19.14 -18.09
C SER A 601 2.61 -17.99 -18.20
N PHE A 602 3.69 -18.04 -17.43
CA PHE A 602 4.79 -17.07 -17.51
C PHE A 602 5.93 -17.65 -18.36
N HIS A 603 6.54 -16.86 -19.24
CA HIS A 603 7.55 -17.38 -20.18
C HIS A 603 8.89 -17.71 -19.50
N ASP A 604 9.19 -17.07 -18.37
CA ASP A 604 10.46 -17.16 -17.66
C ASP A 604 10.49 -18.25 -16.57
N ILE A 605 9.43 -19.07 -16.45
CA ILE A 605 9.35 -20.16 -15.45
C ILE A 605 9.39 -21.56 -16.06
N ALA A 606 9.55 -21.70 -17.38
CA ALA A 606 9.42 -22.99 -18.08
C ALA A 606 10.31 -24.12 -17.51
N GLY A 607 11.50 -23.78 -16.99
CA GLY A 607 12.43 -24.69 -16.33
C GLY A 607 12.65 -24.41 -14.83
N HIS A 608 11.81 -23.59 -14.20
CA HIS A 608 12.00 -23.15 -12.83
C HIS A 608 11.38 -24.16 -11.83
N TRP A 609 12.07 -24.48 -10.74
CA TRP A 609 11.62 -25.47 -9.73
C TRP A 609 10.26 -25.14 -9.10
N ALA A 610 9.89 -23.86 -9.08
CA ALA A 610 8.62 -23.38 -8.54
C ALA A 610 7.49 -23.26 -9.57
N LYS A 611 7.69 -23.70 -10.82
CA LYS A 611 6.74 -23.49 -11.91
C LYS A 611 5.31 -23.90 -11.55
N GLU A 612 5.12 -25.14 -11.10
CA GLU A 612 3.79 -25.68 -10.79
C GLU A 612 3.12 -24.91 -9.66
N MET A 613 3.87 -24.57 -8.60
CA MET A 613 3.37 -23.77 -7.49
C MET A 613 2.99 -22.35 -7.93
N ILE A 614 3.76 -21.75 -8.85
CA ILE A 614 3.47 -20.44 -9.43
C ILE A 614 2.20 -20.50 -10.28
N GLU A 615 2.07 -21.46 -11.19
CA GLU A 615 0.88 -21.58 -12.03
C GLU A 615 -0.39 -21.82 -11.19
N GLU A 616 -0.31 -22.63 -10.13
CA GLU A 616 -1.43 -22.89 -9.22
C GLU A 616 -1.85 -21.65 -8.43
N ILE A 617 -0.91 -20.95 -7.79
CA ILE A 617 -1.25 -19.75 -7.00
C ILE A 617 -1.70 -18.60 -7.91
N ALA A 618 -1.22 -18.56 -9.16
CA ALA A 618 -1.67 -17.61 -10.17
C ALA A 618 -3.11 -17.89 -10.62
N SER A 619 -3.47 -19.17 -10.79
CA SER A 619 -4.82 -19.56 -11.19
C SER A 619 -5.89 -19.19 -10.15
N GLN A 620 -5.50 -19.12 -8.88
CA GLN A 620 -6.33 -18.64 -7.77
C GLN A 620 -6.43 -17.10 -7.69
N GLY A 621 -5.77 -16.36 -8.59
CA GLY A 621 -5.77 -14.88 -8.61
C GLY A 621 -4.95 -14.23 -7.49
N ILE A 622 -4.17 -15.01 -6.73
CA ILE A 622 -3.38 -14.53 -5.60
C ILE A 622 -2.13 -13.79 -6.10
N ILE A 623 -1.42 -14.36 -7.07
CA ILE A 623 -0.26 -13.74 -7.72
C ILE A 623 -0.56 -13.34 -9.15
N THR A 624 0.15 -12.31 -9.60
CA THR A 624 0.19 -11.87 -10.99
C THR A 624 1.64 -11.75 -11.45
N GLY A 625 1.86 -11.87 -12.76
CA GLY A 625 3.14 -11.58 -13.40
C GLY A 625 3.33 -10.10 -13.66
N TYR A 626 4.41 -9.79 -14.36
CA TYR A 626 4.70 -8.48 -14.91
C TYR A 626 4.00 -8.31 -16.27
N PRO A 627 3.77 -7.07 -16.72
CA PRO A 627 3.12 -6.80 -18.01
C PRO A 627 3.84 -7.43 -19.22
N ASP A 628 5.13 -7.74 -19.10
CA ASP A 628 5.95 -8.42 -20.11
C ASP A 628 5.72 -9.95 -20.17
N GLY A 629 4.75 -10.47 -19.41
CA GLY A 629 4.44 -11.91 -19.33
C GLY A 629 5.42 -12.72 -18.48
N SER A 630 6.37 -12.08 -17.78
CA SER A 630 7.30 -12.75 -16.86
C SER A 630 6.74 -12.83 -15.45
N PHE A 631 7.21 -13.79 -14.64
CA PHE A 631 6.96 -13.86 -13.20
C PHE A 631 8.14 -13.33 -12.38
N ARG A 632 9.36 -13.34 -12.92
CA ARG A 632 10.64 -13.02 -12.28
C ARG A 632 10.87 -13.79 -10.99
N PRO A 633 10.93 -15.15 -11.03
CA PRO A 633 10.93 -16.00 -9.85
C PRO A 633 12.09 -15.76 -8.89
N ASN A 634 13.23 -15.26 -9.40
CA ASN A 634 14.45 -15.03 -8.63
C ASN A 634 14.59 -13.60 -8.09
N GLU A 635 13.70 -12.67 -8.43
CA GLU A 635 13.73 -11.32 -7.85
C GLU A 635 13.31 -11.34 -6.38
N PHE A 636 13.91 -10.47 -5.57
CA PHE A 636 13.56 -10.31 -4.17
C PHE A 636 12.23 -9.56 -4.00
N ILE A 637 11.44 -9.99 -3.02
CA ILE A 637 10.11 -9.41 -2.77
C ILE A 637 10.15 -8.31 -1.71
N GLN A 638 9.40 -7.24 -1.96
CA GLN A 638 9.23 -6.11 -1.05
C GLN A 638 8.10 -6.36 -0.05
N ARG A 639 8.18 -5.70 1.12
CA ARG A 639 7.20 -5.85 2.21
C ARG A 639 5.75 -5.53 1.80
N GLN A 640 5.56 -4.53 0.94
CA GLN A 640 4.23 -4.18 0.43
C GLN A 640 3.61 -5.28 -0.43
N HIS A 641 4.41 -5.98 -1.23
CA HIS A 641 3.94 -7.09 -2.06
C HIS A 641 3.57 -8.29 -1.19
N VAL A 642 4.34 -8.57 -0.12
CA VAL A 642 3.96 -9.62 0.84
C VAL A 642 2.61 -9.32 1.49
N ALA A 643 2.36 -8.07 1.89
CA ALA A 643 1.05 -7.70 2.46
C ALA A 643 -0.10 -7.94 1.47
N LEU A 644 0.08 -7.58 0.20
CA LEU A 644 -0.90 -7.84 -0.84
C LEU A 644 -1.16 -9.35 -1.05
N LEU A 645 -0.11 -10.17 -1.05
CA LEU A 645 -0.25 -11.62 -1.23
C LEU A 645 -1.11 -12.25 -0.13
N PHE A 646 -0.84 -11.92 1.13
CA PHE A 646 -1.63 -12.44 2.25
C PHE A 646 -3.04 -11.88 2.27
N TYR A 647 -3.23 -10.61 1.92
CA TYR A 647 -4.55 -10.01 1.77
C TYR A 647 -5.41 -10.70 0.71
N ARG A 648 -4.80 -11.18 -0.39
CA ARG A 648 -5.50 -11.96 -1.42
C ARG A 648 -5.72 -13.42 -1.03
N ALA A 649 -4.80 -14.01 -0.27
CA ALA A 649 -4.82 -15.44 0.04
C ALA A 649 -5.69 -15.79 1.25
N PHE A 650 -5.96 -14.86 2.17
CA PHE A 650 -6.66 -15.13 3.42
C PHE A 650 -7.59 -13.99 3.82
N GLU A 651 -8.68 -14.35 4.49
CA GLU A 651 -9.55 -13.41 5.19
C GLU A 651 -9.05 -13.22 6.63
N PHE A 652 -9.03 -11.96 7.09
CA PHE A 652 -8.52 -11.63 8.42
C PHE A 652 -9.53 -10.82 9.23
N GLU A 653 -9.74 -11.26 10.47
CA GLU A 653 -10.53 -10.53 11.45
C GLU A 653 -9.69 -9.45 12.16
N PRO A 654 -10.20 -8.22 12.31
CA PRO A 654 -9.50 -7.17 13.02
C PRO A 654 -9.42 -7.47 14.53
N THR A 655 -8.19 -7.51 15.06
CA THR A 655 -7.90 -7.74 16.49
C THR A 655 -7.59 -6.45 17.25
N ARG A 656 -7.33 -5.36 16.53
CA ARG A 656 -6.99 -4.04 17.07
C ARG A 656 -7.28 -2.93 16.06
N ASN A 657 -7.37 -1.70 16.56
CA ASN A 657 -7.50 -0.52 15.71
C ASN A 657 -6.22 -0.27 14.90
N ALA A 658 -6.40 0.24 13.68
CA ALA A 658 -5.28 0.63 12.83
C ALA A 658 -4.54 1.84 13.41
N ILE A 659 -3.21 1.83 13.31
CA ILE A 659 -2.35 2.98 13.61
C ILE A 659 -1.70 3.46 12.32
N THR A 660 -1.66 4.78 12.11
CA THR A 660 -1.14 5.35 10.86
C THR A 660 0.37 5.17 10.75
N PHE A 661 0.84 4.55 9.67
CA PHE A 661 2.25 4.56 9.30
C PHE A 661 2.59 5.87 8.59
N SER A 662 3.69 6.51 9.01
CA SER A 662 4.10 7.80 8.42
C SER A 662 4.53 7.74 6.95
N ASP A 663 4.83 6.54 6.45
CA ASP A 663 5.30 6.26 5.09
C ASP A 663 4.26 5.51 4.22
N VAL A 664 3.04 5.29 4.73
CA VAL A 664 1.93 4.67 3.99
C VAL A 664 0.66 5.49 4.24
N ASN A 665 0.30 6.34 3.27
CA ASN A 665 -0.91 7.16 3.33
C ASN A 665 -2.12 6.46 2.69
N ALA A 666 -3.34 7.00 2.89
CA ALA A 666 -4.59 6.41 2.39
C ALA A 666 -4.68 6.23 0.87
N ASN A 667 -3.86 6.95 0.08
CA ASN A 667 -3.80 6.83 -1.38
C ASN A 667 -2.69 5.86 -1.84
N HIS A 668 -1.96 5.23 -0.93
CA HIS A 668 -0.93 4.26 -1.28
C HIS A 668 -1.58 3.02 -1.93
N PRO A 669 -1.07 2.48 -3.05
CA PRO A 669 -1.70 1.38 -3.78
C PRO A 669 -1.97 0.12 -2.93
N TYR A 670 -1.15 -0.09 -1.90
CA TYR A 670 -1.26 -1.24 -0.98
C TYR A 670 -1.78 -0.85 0.41
N TYR A 671 -2.39 0.33 0.57
CA TYR A 671 -2.87 0.84 1.87
C TYR A 671 -3.84 -0.13 2.56
N GLU A 672 -4.83 -0.63 1.83
CA GLU A 672 -5.85 -1.53 2.35
C GLU A 672 -5.25 -2.87 2.84
N ALA A 673 -4.39 -3.49 2.03
CA ALA A 673 -3.70 -4.73 2.40
C ALA A 673 -2.83 -4.54 3.65
N ILE A 674 -2.03 -3.47 3.70
CA ILE A 674 -1.16 -3.16 4.84
C ILE A 674 -1.98 -2.91 6.11
N THR A 675 -3.08 -2.16 5.99
CA THR A 675 -3.96 -1.82 7.12
C THR A 675 -4.69 -3.04 7.64
N THR A 676 -5.19 -3.91 6.75
CA THR A 676 -5.87 -5.17 7.10
C THR A 676 -4.96 -6.08 7.90
N LEU A 677 -3.74 -6.34 7.40
CA LEU A 677 -2.77 -7.16 8.12
C LEU A 677 -2.34 -6.51 9.45
N GLN A 678 -2.30 -5.18 9.53
CA GLN A 678 -1.99 -4.49 10.77
C GLN A 678 -3.12 -4.67 11.79
N GLN A 679 -4.38 -4.46 11.41
CA GLN A 679 -5.54 -4.67 12.26
C GLN A 679 -5.65 -6.13 12.71
N ALA A 680 -5.25 -7.08 11.84
CA ALA A 680 -5.19 -8.51 12.16
C ALA A 680 -4.05 -8.89 13.13
N GLY A 681 -3.18 -7.95 13.50
CA GLY A 681 -2.05 -8.22 14.42
C GLY A 681 -0.84 -8.89 13.75
N ILE A 682 -0.79 -8.93 12.42
CA ILE A 682 0.23 -9.67 11.65
C ILE A 682 1.47 -8.79 11.38
N VAL A 683 1.26 -7.48 11.13
CA VAL A 683 2.34 -6.53 10.84
C VAL A 683 2.25 -5.27 11.72
N ASP A 684 3.39 -4.76 12.18
CA ASP A 684 3.48 -3.61 13.09
C ASP A 684 4.44 -2.50 12.65
N GLY A 685 5.21 -2.73 11.59
CA GLY A 685 6.28 -1.82 11.19
C GLY A 685 7.36 -1.65 12.27
N SER A 686 8.15 -0.59 12.15
CA SER A 686 9.18 -0.21 13.12
C SER A 686 9.24 1.32 13.22
N GLN A 687 9.27 1.87 14.44
CA GLN A 687 9.37 3.33 14.67
C GLN A 687 8.30 4.16 13.93
N GLY A 688 7.06 3.65 13.85
CA GLY A 688 5.95 4.34 13.16
C GLY A 688 6.02 4.32 11.63
N LYS A 689 6.85 3.44 11.05
CA LYS A 689 7.00 3.23 9.60
C LYS A 689 6.78 1.77 9.22
N PHE A 690 6.14 1.51 8.09
CA PHE A 690 5.98 0.17 7.52
C PHE A 690 7.18 -0.27 6.67
N ASN A 691 7.83 0.69 6.02
CA ASN A 691 8.88 0.56 5.02
C ASN A 691 8.45 -0.29 3.80
N PRO A 692 7.47 0.18 3.00
CA PRO A 692 6.81 -0.64 1.96
C PRO A 692 7.76 -1.18 0.88
N ASN A 693 8.79 -0.42 0.51
CA ASN A 693 9.77 -0.79 -0.52
C ASN A 693 10.96 -1.60 0.00
N ALA A 694 11.08 -1.82 1.32
CA ALA A 694 12.17 -2.62 1.85
C ALA A 694 11.97 -4.11 1.52
N LEU A 695 13.06 -4.82 1.27
CA LEU A 695 13.04 -6.26 1.01
C LEU A 695 12.60 -7.03 2.27
N MET A 696 11.80 -8.07 2.07
CA MET A 696 11.35 -8.95 3.16
C MET A 696 12.40 -10.02 3.43
N THR A 697 12.85 -10.16 4.68
CA THR A 697 13.75 -11.27 5.06
C THR A 697 12.98 -12.56 5.31
N ARG A 698 13.68 -13.71 5.24
CA ARG A 698 13.10 -15.03 5.49
C ARG A 698 12.53 -15.17 6.91
N ALA A 699 13.20 -14.60 7.91
CA ALA A 699 12.71 -14.55 9.28
C ALA A 699 11.45 -13.70 9.44
N GLN A 700 11.38 -12.55 8.77
CA GLN A 700 10.18 -11.70 8.78
C GLN A 700 9.00 -12.39 8.11
N LEU A 701 9.23 -13.07 6.98
CA LEU A 701 8.19 -13.86 6.32
C LEU A 701 7.71 -15.01 7.22
N ALA A 702 8.60 -15.73 7.89
CA ALA A 702 8.22 -16.79 8.82
C ALA A 702 7.27 -16.27 9.92
N LYS A 703 7.57 -15.10 10.50
CA LYS A 703 6.66 -14.46 11.46
C LYS A 703 5.28 -14.16 10.83
N VAL A 704 5.25 -13.57 9.63
CA VAL A 704 4.00 -13.24 8.93
C VAL A 704 3.15 -14.50 8.69
N VAL A 705 3.74 -15.57 8.14
CA VAL A 705 3.04 -16.83 7.86
C VAL A 705 2.46 -17.44 9.13
N THR A 706 3.27 -17.51 10.19
CA THR A 706 2.86 -18.12 11.47
C THR A 706 1.68 -17.37 12.08
N LEU A 707 1.71 -16.03 12.06
CA LEU A 707 0.63 -15.19 12.59
C LEU A 707 -0.63 -15.26 11.73
N ALA A 708 -0.48 -15.21 10.41
CA ALA A 708 -1.60 -15.30 9.47
C ALA A 708 -2.36 -16.63 9.62
N LEU A 709 -1.64 -17.73 9.83
CA LEU A 709 -2.21 -19.07 10.02
C LEU A 709 -2.57 -19.40 11.48
N LYS A 710 -2.33 -18.48 12.42
CA LYS A 710 -2.53 -18.67 13.87
C LYS A 710 -1.83 -19.94 14.41
N ILE A 711 -0.65 -20.25 13.88
CA ILE A 711 0.15 -21.40 14.28
C ILE A 711 0.76 -21.15 15.67
N ALA A 712 0.65 -22.14 16.56
CA ALA A 712 1.25 -22.07 17.89
C ALA A 712 2.78 -22.03 17.81
N LEU A 713 3.41 -21.10 18.54
CA LEU A 713 4.86 -20.98 18.58
C LEU A 713 5.48 -22.12 19.41
N GLY A 714 6.50 -22.78 18.87
CA GLY A 714 7.14 -23.92 19.53
C GLY A 714 7.94 -24.78 18.56
N GLY A 715 8.38 -25.95 19.04
CA GLY A 715 9.12 -26.93 18.25
C GLY A 715 10.65 -26.78 18.32
N THR A 716 11.36 -27.72 17.67
CA THR A 716 12.82 -27.70 17.50
C THR A 716 13.16 -27.46 16.04
N SER A 717 13.81 -26.32 15.75
CA SER A 717 14.33 -26.06 14.40
C SER A 717 15.45 -27.04 14.08
N THR A 718 15.37 -27.69 12.91
CA THR A 718 16.43 -28.56 12.38
C THR A 718 17.50 -27.77 11.61
N PHE A 719 17.33 -26.45 11.46
CA PHE A 719 18.25 -25.60 10.72
C PHE A 719 19.44 -25.13 11.56
N GLN A 720 20.65 -25.36 11.07
CA GLN A 720 21.92 -25.12 11.77
C GLN A 720 22.22 -23.63 12.01
N ASP A 721 21.68 -22.75 11.17
CA ASP A 721 21.92 -21.31 11.17
C ASP A 721 20.80 -20.50 11.86
N VAL A 722 19.90 -21.18 12.58
CA VAL A 722 18.84 -20.55 13.36
C VAL A 722 19.02 -20.92 14.84
N PRO A 723 19.88 -20.19 15.60
CA PRO A 723 20.11 -20.50 17.00
C PRO A 723 18.85 -20.20 17.85
N PRO A 724 18.63 -20.89 19.00
CA PRO A 724 17.52 -20.61 19.91
C PRO A 724 17.45 -19.17 20.42
N THR A 725 18.55 -18.42 20.35
CA THR A 725 18.63 -17.00 20.70
C THR A 725 18.15 -16.05 19.59
N HIS A 726 17.96 -16.54 18.36
CA HIS A 726 17.47 -15.74 17.25
C HIS A 726 16.00 -15.37 17.48
N TRP A 727 15.62 -14.11 17.27
CA TRP A 727 14.28 -13.60 17.56
C TRP A 727 13.16 -14.36 16.83
N SER A 728 13.48 -14.93 15.66
CA SER A 728 12.53 -15.68 14.84
C SER A 728 12.54 -17.20 15.07
N TYR A 729 13.35 -17.71 16.01
CA TYR A 729 13.55 -19.15 16.21
C TYR A 729 12.23 -19.92 16.34
N ALA A 730 11.33 -19.47 17.23
CA ALA A 730 10.07 -20.15 17.51
C ALA A 730 9.08 -20.13 16.31
N TYR A 731 9.15 -19.09 15.47
CA TYR A 731 8.33 -19.02 14.25
C TYR A 731 8.85 -20.00 13.19
N ILE A 732 10.18 -20.02 12.98
CA ILE A 732 10.80 -20.91 12.00
C ILE A 732 10.64 -22.38 12.41
N ALA A 733 10.83 -22.69 13.70
CA ALA A 733 10.67 -24.05 14.22
C ALA A 733 9.24 -24.59 13.99
N ALA A 734 8.21 -23.79 14.31
CA ALA A 734 6.82 -24.19 14.12
C ALA A 734 6.48 -24.42 12.63
N LEU A 735 6.97 -23.56 11.73
CA LEU A 735 6.74 -23.73 10.29
C LEU A 735 7.53 -24.91 9.70
N ALA A 736 8.69 -25.24 10.27
CA ALA A 736 9.51 -26.37 9.82
C ALA A 736 8.87 -27.70 10.21
N GLU A 737 8.26 -27.78 11.39
CA GLU A 737 7.52 -28.96 11.87
C GLU A 737 6.29 -29.27 11.01
N LEU A 738 5.68 -28.24 10.41
CA LEU A 738 4.57 -28.35 9.47
C LEU A 738 5.02 -28.47 8.00
N GLU A 739 6.33 -28.58 7.75
CA GLU A 739 6.93 -28.62 6.41
C GLU A 739 6.57 -27.43 5.48
N ILE A 740 6.08 -26.33 6.05
CA ILE A 740 5.76 -25.09 5.30
C ILE A 740 7.04 -24.45 4.78
N VAL A 741 8.05 -24.38 5.64
CA VAL A 741 9.38 -23.88 5.30
C VAL A 741 10.37 -25.01 5.19
N ILE A 742 11.16 -24.96 4.12
CA ILE A 742 12.27 -25.88 3.88
C ILE A 742 13.57 -25.08 3.83
N GLY A 743 14.64 -25.71 4.30
CA GLY A 743 15.99 -25.18 4.24
C GLY A 743 16.78 -25.76 3.08
N ASP A 744 17.92 -25.15 2.82
CA ASP A 744 18.89 -25.58 1.81
C ASP A 744 20.12 -26.12 2.55
N ASN A 745 20.40 -27.42 2.40
CA ASN A 745 21.51 -28.12 3.07
C ASN A 745 21.53 -27.90 4.60
N GLY A 746 20.35 -27.98 5.24
CA GLY A 746 20.20 -27.79 6.67
C GLY A 746 20.30 -26.33 7.13
N LYS A 747 20.24 -25.35 6.22
CA LYS A 747 20.26 -23.91 6.53
C LYS A 747 18.97 -23.21 6.10
N PHE A 748 18.43 -22.36 6.97
CA PHE A 748 17.27 -21.54 6.69
C PHE A 748 17.61 -20.15 6.16
N LYS A 749 18.78 -19.58 6.47
CA LYS A 749 19.23 -18.23 6.09
C LYS A 749 18.24 -17.12 6.55
N PRO A 750 18.02 -16.95 7.87
CA PRO A 750 16.93 -16.11 8.40
C PRO A 750 17.00 -14.62 8.00
N ASP A 751 18.20 -14.07 7.82
CA ASP A 751 18.39 -12.64 7.53
C ASP A 751 18.48 -12.31 6.03
N GLU A 752 18.52 -13.33 5.17
CA GLU A 752 18.54 -13.13 3.72
C GLU A 752 17.16 -12.72 3.18
N PRO A 753 17.11 -11.90 2.11
CA PRO A 753 15.87 -11.54 1.44
C PRO A 753 15.21 -12.75 0.74
N VAL A 754 13.88 -12.75 0.73
CA VAL A 754 13.06 -13.79 0.09
C VAL A 754 12.85 -13.48 -1.39
N THR A 755 13.00 -14.48 -2.26
CA THR A 755 12.62 -14.35 -3.68
C THR A 755 11.13 -14.58 -3.91
N ARG A 756 10.61 -14.08 -5.03
CA ARG A 756 9.21 -14.26 -5.46
C ARG A 756 8.81 -15.74 -5.54
N ALA A 757 9.67 -16.62 -6.05
CA ALA A 757 9.39 -18.06 -6.07
C ALA A 757 9.38 -18.70 -4.67
N GLN A 758 10.26 -18.26 -3.77
CA GLN A 758 10.33 -18.81 -2.42
C GLN A 758 9.07 -18.48 -1.59
N ILE A 759 8.55 -17.26 -1.68
CA ILE A 759 7.30 -16.92 -1.00
C ILE A 759 6.11 -17.69 -1.58
N VAL A 760 6.05 -17.87 -2.91
CA VAL A 760 5.00 -18.67 -3.55
C VAL A 760 5.04 -20.11 -3.08
N ALA A 761 6.23 -20.72 -2.99
CA ALA A 761 6.36 -22.08 -2.49
C ALA A 761 5.90 -22.22 -1.02
N ILE A 762 6.20 -21.22 -0.18
CA ILE A 762 5.74 -21.17 1.21
C ILE A 762 4.21 -21.03 1.26
N LEU A 763 3.64 -20.13 0.46
CA LEU A 763 2.20 -19.87 0.42
C LEU A 763 1.42 -21.06 -0.12
N TYR A 764 1.94 -21.72 -1.16
CA TYR A 764 1.39 -22.96 -1.71
C TYR A 764 1.32 -24.07 -0.65
N ARG A 765 2.41 -24.30 0.10
CA ARG A 765 2.39 -25.29 1.20
C ARG A 765 1.43 -24.89 2.31
N ALA A 766 1.40 -23.60 2.67
CA ALA A 766 0.48 -23.07 3.67
C ALA A 766 -1.00 -23.28 3.31
N LEU A 767 -1.36 -23.10 2.04
CA LEU A 767 -2.73 -23.27 1.56
C LEU A 767 -3.13 -24.75 1.45
N ASN A 768 -2.18 -25.62 1.13
CA ASN A 768 -2.40 -27.07 0.98
C ASN A 768 -2.30 -27.87 2.28
N LEU A 769 -2.14 -27.20 3.43
CA LEU A 769 -2.18 -27.83 4.77
C LEU A 769 -3.61 -27.98 5.33
N ARG A 770 -4.63 -27.54 4.60
CA ARG A 770 -6.05 -27.61 5.01
C ARG A 770 -6.64 -29.01 4.86
#